data_AF-A0AAU6PU96-F1
#
_entry.id   AF-A0AAU6PU96-F1
#
_cell.length_a   1.000
_cell.length_b   1.000
_cell.length_c   1.000
_cell.angle_alpha   90.00
_cell.angle_beta   90.00
_cell.angle_gamma   90.00
#
_symmetry.space_group_name_H-M   'P 1'
#
loop_
_entity.id
_entity.type
_entity.pdbx_description
1 polymer ?
#
loop_
_entity_poly.entity_id
_entity_poly.type
_entity_poly.pdbx_seq_one_letter_code
_entity_poly.pdbx_strand_id
1 'polypeptide(L)'
;MSTPTSENTPLTTNATDDTPSSTRYDIVITCADGLEAPLQTELSHMDIVSDIKSTGRLSVSATLEQVYRICLWSRVASRVLLPLKKRNINKEYDVAEQLNGLAKTIDWTQWFGLDNTFAIRMSVDKRVQVSQQFAMLRIKDAIADTFTEKLDARPDVDSNHPDFPIYATVNDKQAEIFLDLSGTSLHRRGYRVAMTDAPLKENLAAGLLYSVGWHKTKNSYSALIDPMCGSGTFIIEALLMQCDYAVGIDKAESQFGFYHWHEHNSELWQQCVNEAQQRFHTGLEKAASGKLPTIMGFDADAGAIKATHKNLIAAGLIEIIPHLTLEQRPLSQLKIALAKPLLDRKLKRPLVITNPPYGERLGESDFIKPLYQGLGLTLKEIFAKQKYQPILGLLAAHVEQADVLPIEDPQTLRCHNGAITVYFRHGQLIRKEGESLITRFEKTEIKVDEAQDFVNRLQKNVNHLKKLAAKEDVTNLRVYDADLPDYKVAIDVYGDYVHVQEWAPPKSIPPETARKRFNLALMGIREVFGINREQIFIKTRARQVGNTQYGNPEASAQSKESKNAPELKKDNRNRYKGNKFQQAREEAKRQEAQRLAQKKRKMHVVQEDGAYFYVNFTDYLDTGLFIDHRNMRSMIRSASRGADVLNLFAYTCTASVHAALGGAKSVTSVDLSQNYLDWGKQNFALNGLDVTTSRYQFIASDIFDWIKDNTDQFDVIFIDPPTFSNSKKFQGTFDVQRDHTALINRAMNRLANGGVIYFSNNFTKFELDETLYDRYEVTEITSETIGFDFNPKKPIHHSFEIRHKL
;
A
#
# COMPACT_ATOMS: atom_id res chain seq x y z
N MET A 1 96.36 8.89 36.16
CA MET A 1 96.46 8.00 37.34
C MET A 1 95.11 8.05 38.04
N SER A 2 94.33 7.00 38.26
CA SER A 2 94.41 5.56 37.97
C SER A 2 92.99 4.99 38.15
N THR A 3 92.59 4.01 37.34
CA THR A 3 91.48 3.04 37.55
C THR A 3 91.81 2.09 38.74
N PRO A 4 90.96 1.12 39.24
CA PRO A 4 89.76 0.46 38.66
C PRO A 4 88.62 -0.06 39.62
N THR A 5 87.56 -0.69 39.02
CA THR A 5 86.70 -1.86 39.43
C THR A 5 85.80 -1.81 40.71
N SER A 6 84.58 -2.36 40.80
CA SER A 6 84.02 -3.62 40.24
C SER A 6 82.48 -3.68 40.11
N GLU A 7 82.04 -4.36 39.03
CA GLU A 7 80.85 -5.20 38.76
C GLU A 7 79.57 -5.18 39.64
N ASN A 8 78.42 -4.95 38.99
CA ASN A 8 77.24 -5.82 39.10
C ASN A 8 76.29 -5.63 37.90
N THR A 9 76.04 -6.70 37.18
CA THR A 9 75.21 -6.79 35.96
C THR A 9 73.71 -6.91 36.32
N PRO A 10 72.79 -6.14 35.73
CA PRO A 10 71.36 -6.47 35.75
C PRO A 10 70.97 -7.23 34.49
N LEU A 11 70.19 -8.30 34.69
CA LEU A 11 69.54 -9.07 33.64
C LEU A 11 68.64 -8.18 32.78
N THR A 12 68.83 -8.27 31.47
CA THR A 12 67.90 -7.82 30.44
C THR A 12 66.66 -8.71 30.44
N THR A 13 65.51 -8.17 30.83
CA THR A 13 64.19 -8.69 30.44
C THR A 13 63.72 -7.95 29.19
N ASN A 14 63.72 -8.64 28.06
CA ASN A 14 63.06 -8.17 26.84
C ASN A 14 61.54 -8.14 27.09
N ALA A 15 60.99 -6.94 27.25
CA ALA A 15 59.57 -6.70 27.03
C ALA A 15 59.39 -6.55 25.51
N THR A 16 58.73 -7.53 24.89
CA THR A 16 58.28 -7.41 23.50
C THR A 16 57.07 -6.48 23.45
N ASP A 17 57.23 -5.47 22.61
CA ASP A 17 56.28 -4.43 22.25
C ASP A 17 55.18 -5.07 21.37
N ASP A 18 54.02 -5.42 21.94
CA ASP A 18 52.89 -6.00 21.20
C ASP A 18 52.12 -4.90 20.46
N THR A 19 52.39 -4.79 19.16
CA THR A 19 51.56 -4.08 18.19
C THR A 19 50.30 -4.92 17.89
N PRO A 20 49.11 -4.31 17.72
CA PRO A 20 47.90 -5.06 17.41
C PRO A 20 48.07 -5.85 16.10
N SER A 21 47.74 -7.15 16.16
CA SER A 21 47.85 -8.12 15.07
C SER A 21 47.30 -7.56 13.74
N SER A 22 48.17 -7.52 12.73
CA SER A 22 47.88 -7.02 11.37
C SER A 22 47.24 -8.08 10.45
N THR A 23 47.00 -9.29 10.96
CA THR A 23 46.42 -10.41 10.20
C THR A 23 45.01 -10.05 9.71
N ARG A 24 44.78 -10.22 8.40
CA ARG A 24 43.47 -10.02 7.77
C ARG A 24 42.89 -11.35 7.30
N TYR A 25 41.59 -11.49 7.47
CA TYR A 25 40.79 -12.64 7.07
C TYR A 25 39.89 -12.26 5.90
N ASP A 26 39.93 -13.04 4.84
CA ASP A 26 38.98 -12.91 3.72
C ASP A 26 37.68 -13.62 4.10
N ILE A 27 36.66 -12.85 4.43
CA ILE A 27 35.35 -13.33 4.87
C ILE A 27 34.26 -13.04 3.83
N VAL A 28 33.20 -13.84 3.87
CA VAL A 28 31.97 -13.62 3.11
C VAL A 28 30.84 -13.26 4.06
N ILE A 29 30.19 -12.15 3.80
CA ILE A 29 29.01 -11.70 4.54
C ILE A 29 27.79 -11.93 3.66
N THR A 30 26.80 -12.64 4.19
CA THR A 30 25.55 -12.92 3.48
C THR A 30 24.45 -11.97 3.93
N CYS A 31 23.51 -11.64 3.06
CA CYS A 31 22.27 -10.92 3.38
C CYS A 31 21.09 -11.50 2.60
N ALA A 32 19.88 -11.00 2.83
CA ALA A 32 18.77 -11.33 1.94
C ALA A 32 19.01 -10.72 0.55
N ASP A 33 18.56 -11.41 -0.51
CA ASP A 33 18.64 -10.94 -1.88
C ASP A 33 18.05 -9.52 -2.01
N GLY A 34 18.80 -8.62 -2.65
CA GLY A 34 18.42 -7.22 -2.83
C GLY A 34 18.88 -6.29 -1.71
N LEU A 35 19.47 -6.80 -0.61
CA LEU A 35 19.99 -5.99 0.49
C LEU A 35 21.51 -5.77 0.43
N GLU A 36 22.15 -6.08 -0.70
CA GLU A 36 23.60 -6.00 -0.86
C GLU A 36 24.11 -4.55 -0.76
N ALA A 37 23.43 -3.62 -1.43
CA ALA A 37 23.79 -2.20 -1.37
C ALA A 37 23.55 -1.57 0.02
N PRO A 38 22.40 -1.84 0.71
CA PRO A 38 22.25 -1.50 2.12
C PRO A 38 23.34 -2.06 3.04
N LEU A 39 23.70 -3.34 2.87
CA LEU A 39 24.76 -3.96 3.67
C LEU A 39 26.13 -3.33 3.38
N GLN A 40 26.46 -3.06 2.11
CA GLN A 40 27.70 -2.36 1.75
C GLN A 40 27.77 -0.97 2.38
N THR A 41 26.62 -0.26 2.42
CA THR A 41 26.51 1.04 3.09
C THR A 41 26.77 0.90 4.59
N GLU A 42 26.15 -0.08 5.24
CA GLU A 42 26.35 -0.37 6.66
C GLU A 42 27.83 -0.68 6.99
N LEU A 43 28.48 -1.54 6.21
CA LEU A 43 29.89 -1.88 6.41
C LEU A 43 30.81 -0.67 6.20
N SER A 44 30.52 0.17 5.19
CA SER A 44 31.28 1.41 4.97
C SER A 44 31.19 2.37 6.16
N HIS A 45 30.06 2.37 6.88
CA HIS A 45 29.89 3.15 8.12
C HIS A 45 30.70 2.61 9.31
N MET A 46 31.20 1.37 9.21
CA MET A 46 32.12 0.77 10.17
C MET A 46 33.58 0.86 9.69
N ASP A 47 33.85 1.68 8.66
CA ASP A 47 35.15 1.78 7.99
C ASP A 47 35.64 0.45 7.38
N ILE A 48 34.69 -0.39 6.94
CA ILE A 48 34.95 -1.68 6.32
C ILE A 48 34.62 -1.61 4.83
N VAL A 49 35.68 -1.70 4.01
CA VAL A 49 35.56 -1.79 2.56
C VAL A 49 35.06 -3.18 2.18
N SER A 50 34.04 -3.24 1.32
CA SER A 50 33.40 -4.49 0.90
C SER A 50 33.06 -4.47 -0.58
N ASP A 51 33.13 -5.64 -1.21
CA ASP A 51 32.77 -5.86 -2.62
C ASP A 51 31.52 -6.73 -2.72
N ILE A 52 30.52 -6.30 -3.48
CA ILE A 52 29.38 -7.15 -3.85
C ILE A 52 29.87 -8.17 -4.88
N LYS A 53 29.89 -9.46 -4.50
CA LYS A 53 30.35 -10.55 -5.39
C LYS A 53 29.22 -11.16 -6.20
N SER A 54 28.06 -11.30 -5.59
CA SER A 54 26.86 -11.88 -6.20
C SER A 54 25.64 -11.49 -5.38
N THR A 55 24.45 -11.86 -5.86
CA THR A 55 23.22 -11.76 -5.09
C THR A 55 23.39 -12.35 -3.68
N GLY A 56 22.99 -11.58 -2.68
CA GLY A 56 23.02 -11.89 -1.26
C GLY A 56 24.41 -12.03 -0.64
N ARG A 57 25.52 -11.67 -1.33
CA ARG A 57 26.89 -11.94 -0.85
C ARG A 57 27.85 -10.79 -1.11
N LEU A 58 28.51 -10.35 -0.03
CA LEU A 58 29.64 -9.43 -0.06
C LEU A 58 30.90 -10.14 0.42
N SER A 59 32.06 -9.75 -0.11
CA SER A 59 33.36 -10.16 0.43
C SER A 59 34.04 -9.00 1.12
N VAL A 60 34.75 -9.30 2.20
CA VAL A 60 35.51 -8.34 2.99
C VAL A 60 36.84 -8.96 3.36
N SER A 61 37.91 -8.16 3.31
CA SER A 61 39.17 -8.50 4.00
C SER A 61 39.20 -7.73 5.32
N ALA A 62 39.10 -8.42 6.45
CA ALA A 62 38.87 -7.82 7.77
C ALA A 62 39.92 -8.25 8.80
N THR A 63 40.32 -7.36 9.70
CA THR A 63 41.05 -7.77 10.92
C THR A 63 40.13 -8.56 11.86
N LEU A 64 40.68 -9.24 12.86
CA LEU A 64 39.87 -9.96 13.86
C LEU A 64 38.89 -9.03 14.58
N GLU A 65 39.32 -7.81 14.95
CA GLU A 65 38.43 -6.79 15.53
C GLU A 65 37.28 -6.43 14.58
N GLN A 66 37.57 -6.25 13.28
CA GLN A 66 36.54 -5.97 12.28
C GLN A 66 35.55 -7.14 12.13
N VAL A 67 36.01 -8.40 12.22
CA VAL A 67 35.14 -9.59 12.25
C VAL A 67 34.18 -9.53 13.43
N TYR A 68 34.69 -9.24 14.64
CA TYR A 68 33.86 -9.07 15.84
C TYR A 68 32.87 -7.94 15.70
N ARG A 69 33.32 -6.79 15.18
CA ARG A 69 32.45 -5.63 14.92
C ARG A 69 31.32 -5.99 13.97
N ILE A 70 31.57 -6.71 12.88
CA ILE A 70 30.50 -7.14 11.96
C ILE A 70 29.52 -8.08 12.68
N CYS A 71 30.00 -9.08 13.42
CA CYS A 71 29.13 -10.03 14.14
C CYS A 71 28.26 -9.34 15.20
N LEU A 72 28.80 -8.31 15.85
CA LEU A 72 28.14 -7.58 16.93
C LEU A 72 27.18 -6.51 16.41
N TRP A 73 27.56 -5.77 15.36
CA TRP A 73 26.88 -4.55 14.93
C TRP A 73 26.04 -4.67 13.66
N SER A 74 26.30 -5.63 12.78
CA SER A 74 25.60 -5.68 11.48
C SER A 74 24.12 -6.02 11.64
N ARG A 75 23.27 -5.08 11.20
CA ARG A 75 21.81 -5.18 11.20
C ARG A 75 21.28 -5.72 9.86
N VAL A 76 22.05 -5.59 8.78
CA VAL A 76 21.60 -6.07 7.45
C VAL A 76 22.08 -7.50 7.18
N ALA A 77 23.24 -7.89 7.72
CA ALA A 77 23.78 -9.23 7.48
C ALA A 77 22.89 -10.34 8.04
N SER A 78 22.95 -11.49 7.36
CA SER A 78 22.38 -12.76 7.77
C SER A 78 23.42 -13.63 8.47
N ARG A 79 24.63 -13.75 7.91
CA ARG A 79 25.74 -14.55 8.44
C ARG A 79 27.11 -13.98 8.05
N VAL A 80 28.12 -14.25 8.88
CA VAL A 80 29.54 -13.94 8.65
C VAL A 80 30.31 -15.25 8.52
N LEU A 81 30.91 -15.50 7.35
CA LEU A 81 31.45 -16.81 6.97
C LEU A 81 32.93 -16.71 6.61
N LEU A 82 33.76 -17.58 7.19
CA LEU A 82 35.17 -17.75 6.84
C LEU A 82 35.32 -18.91 5.84
N PRO A 83 35.74 -18.67 4.59
CA PRO A 83 35.90 -19.72 3.59
C PRO A 83 36.99 -20.73 3.96
N LEU A 84 36.64 -22.03 4.01
CA LEU A 84 37.59 -23.12 4.25
C LEU A 84 38.03 -23.76 2.92
N LYS A 85 37.07 -24.04 2.05
CA LYS A 85 37.34 -24.67 0.75
C LYS A 85 36.24 -24.38 -0.25
N LYS A 86 36.63 -24.33 -1.53
CA LYS A 86 35.71 -24.23 -2.67
C LYS A 86 36.10 -25.21 -3.77
N ARG A 87 35.12 -25.70 -4.53
CA ARG A 87 35.35 -26.53 -5.70
C ARG A 87 34.21 -26.41 -6.71
N ASN A 88 34.54 -26.48 -7.99
CA ASN A 88 33.54 -26.59 -9.05
C ASN A 88 32.74 -27.89 -8.90
N ILE A 89 31.45 -27.83 -9.24
CA ILE A 89 30.54 -28.97 -9.20
C ILE A 89 30.07 -29.25 -10.63
N ASN A 90 30.10 -30.52 -11.03
CA ASN A 90 29.41 -30.96 -12.24
C ASN A 90 28.12 -31.67 -11.84
N LYS A 91 26.98 -31.10 -12.25
CA LYS A 91 25.64 -31.62 -11.92
C LYS A 91 25.30 -32.95 -12.58
N GLU A 92 26.07 -33.38 -13.58
CA GLU A 92 25.91 -34.69 -14.21
C GLU A 92 26.30 -35.84 -13.28
N TYR A 93 27.12 -35.55 -12.27
CA TYR A 93 27.54 -36.49 -11.24
C TYR A 93 26.81 -36.24 -9.93
N ASP A 94 26.82 -37.24 -9.03
CA ASP A 94 26.22 -37.12 -7.71
C ASP A 94 26.83 -35.94 -6.95
N VAL A 95 26.01 -34.93 -6.68
CA VAL A 95 26.42 -33.70 -5.99
C VAL A 95 26.77 -33.99 -4.53
N ALA A 96 26.08 -34.92 -3.88
CA ALA A 96 26.32 -35.26 -2.49
C ALA A 96 27.67 -35.99 -2.33
N GLU A 97 28.03 -36.88 -3.26
CA GLU A 97 29.36 -37.49 -3.30
C GLU A 97 30.45 -36.46 -3.61
N GLN A 98 30.17 -35.51 -4.49
CA GLN A 98 31.07 -34.39 -4.69
C GLN A 98 31.25 -33.60 -3.39
N LEU A 99 30.20 -33.26 -2.66
CA LEU A 99 30.31 -32.56 -1.38
C LEU A 99 31.10 -33.35 -0.33
N ASN A 100 30.90 -34.67 -0.24
CA ASN A 100 31.73 -35.55 0.60
C ASN A 100 33.21 -35.42 0.22
N GLY A 101 33.54 -35.62 -1.06
CA GLY A 101 34.91 -35.53 -1.54
C GLY A 101 35.53 -34.15 -1.36
N LEU A 102 34.74 -33.06 -1.38
CA LEU A 102 35.22 -31.71 -1.09
C LEU A 102 35.58 -31.58 0.40
N ALA A 103 34.69 -32.02 1.28
CA ALA A 103 34.90 -31.99 2.72
C ALA A 103 36.12 -32.84 3.14
N LYS A 104 36.37 -34.00 2.51
CA LYS A 104 37.58 -34.81 2.76
C LYS A 104 38.90 -34.13 2.40
N THR A 105 38.88 -33.07 1.58
CA THR A 105 40.11 -32.30 1.28
C THR A 105 40.50 -31.31 2.36
N ILE A 106 39.66 -31.14 3.39
CA ILE A 106 39.93 -30.28 4.53
C ILE A 106 40.47 -31.16 5.66
N ASP A 107 41.60 -30.77 6.22
CA ASP A 107 42.13 -31.43 7.41
C ASP A 107 41.42 -30.94 8.66
N TRP A 108 40.25 -31.51 8.95
CA TRP A 108 39.39 -31.05 10.05
C TRP A 108 40.05 -31.11 11.44
N THR A 109 41.01 -32.01 11.63
CA THR A 109 41.77 -32.13 12.90
C THR A 109 42.65 -30.92 13.20
N GLN A 110 42.90 -30.06 12.21
CA GLN A 110 43.60 -28.77 12.40
C GLN A 110 42.64 -27.63 12.75
N TRP A 111 41.33 -27.84 12.65
CA TRP A 111 40.32 -26.80 12.89
C TRP A 111 39.66 -26.92 14.26
N PHE A 112 39.35 -28.13 14.72
CA PHE A 112 38.75 -28.39 16.03
C PHE A 112 39.12 -29.79 16.56
N GLY A 113 38.93 -30.01 17.87
CA GLY A 113 39.27 -31.23 18.59
C GLY A 113 38.09 -32.18 18.82
N LEU A 114 38.37 -33.37 19.36
CA LEU A 114 37.34 -34.38 19.70
C LEU A 114 36.44 -33.94 20.87
N ASP A 115 36.89 -32.98 21.66
CA ASP A 115 36.17 -32.34 22.75
C ASP A 115 35.15 -31.30 22.26
N ASN A 116 35.18 -30.94 20.98
CA ASN A 116 34.24 -30.00 20.38
C ASN A 116 33.14 -30.72 19.60
N THR A 117 31.91 -30.23 19.76
CA THR A 117 30.77 -30.62 18.95
C THR A 117 30.72 -29.82 17.65
N PHE A 118 30.17 -30.40 16.59
CA PHE A 118 29.99 -29.67 15.32
C PHE A 118 28.58 -29.86 14.75
N ALA A 119 28.17 -28.94 13.88
CA ALA A 119 26.99 -29.15 13.05
C ALA A 119 27.13 -28.50 11.69
N ILE A 120 26.41 -29.06 10.73
CA ILE A 120 26.38 -28.56 9.36
C ILE A 120 25.04 -27.89 9.11
N ARG A 121 25.12 -26.69 8.53
CA ARG A 121 24.00 -26.00 7.89
C ARG A 121 24.34 -25.80 6.43
N MET A 122 23.33 -25.77 5.58
CA MET A 122 23.55 -25.66 4.15
C MET A 122 22.48 -24.85 3.44
N SER A 123 22.88 -24.16 2.37
CA SER A 123 21.96 -23.60 1.37
C SER A 123 22.22 -24.23 0.01
N VAL A 124 21.15 -24.69 -0.63
CA VAL A 124 21.18 -25.33 -1.95
C VAL A 124 20.40 -24.46 -2.93
N ASP A 125 21.05 -24.07 -4.02
CA ASP A 125 20.38 -23.37 -5.13
C ASP A 125 19.27 -24.27 -5.71
N LYS A 126 18.09 -23.70 -5.98
CA LYS A 126 16.92 -24.42 -6.51
C LYS A 126 17.21 -25.19 -7.81
N ARG A 127 18.25 -24.82 -8.56
CA ARG A 127 18.69 -25.44 -9.81
C ARG A 127 19.60 -26.66 -9.60
N VAL A 128 19.93 -27.01 -8.36
CA VAL A 128 20.76 -28.16 -8.00
C VAL A 128 19.85 -29.24 -7.41
N GLN A 129 19.80 -30.40 -8.07
CA GLN A 129 18.99 -31.52 -7.62
C GLN A 129 19.75 -32.34 -6.58
N VAL A 130 19.64 -31.95 -5.30
CA VAL A 130 20.17 -32.73 -4.18
C VAL A 130 19.30 -32.52 -2.95
N SER A 131 19.03 -33.59 -2.19
CA SER A 131 18.38 -33.46 -0.89
C SER A 131 19.32 -32.74 0.08
N GLN A 132 18.86 -31.62 0.65
CA GLN A 132 19.66 -30.84 1.59
C GLN A 132 20.09 -31.68 2.80
N GLN A 133 19.19 -32.54 3.31
CA GLN A 133 19.50 -33.43 4.43
C GLN A 133 20.56 -34.47 4.07
N PHE A 134 20.45 -35.07 2.88
CA PHE A 134 21.41 -36.07 2.42
C PHE A 134 22.79 -35.46 2.17
N ALA A 135 22.87 -34.30 1.53
CA ALA A 135 24.15 -33.63 1.32
C ALA A 135 24.81 -33.17 2.63
N MET A 136 24.04 -32.73 3.64
CA MET A 136 24.57 -32.45 4.98
C MET A 136 25.11 -33.73 5.64
N LEU A 137 24.42 -34.86 5.50
CA LEU A 137 24.90 -36.16 5.97
C LEU A 137 26.24 -36.53 5.31
N ARG A 138 26.36 -36.38 3.99
CA ARG A 138 27.60 -36.71 3.28
C ARG A 138 28.80 -35.84 3.68
N ILE A 139 28.58 -34.56 3.99
CA ILE A 139 29.62 -33.69 4.56
C ILE A 139 29.99 -34.15 5.98
N LYS A 140 28.99 -34.52 6.80
CA LYS A 140 29.19 -35.03 8.16
C LYS A 140 30.04 -36.30 8.17
N ASP A 141 29.75 -37.23 7.26
CA ASP A 141 30.50 -38.47 7.11
C ASP A 141 31.97 -38.17 6.77
N ALA A 142 32.24 -37.24 5.84
CA ALA A 142 33.59 -36.84 5.47
C ALA A 142 34.40 -36.26 6.65
N ILE A 143 33.75 -35.47 7.51
CA ILE A 143 34.37 -34.93 8.73
C ILE A 143 34.70 -36.07 9.69
N ALA A 144 33.72 -36.94 10.00
CA ALA A 144 33.91 -38.07 10.91
C ALA A 144 34.99 -39.06 10.40
N ASP A 145 35.04 -39.31 9.09
CA ASP A 145 36.06 -40.14 8.45
C ASP A 145 37.45 -39.54 8.67
N THR A 146 37.61 -38.22 8.53
CA THR A 146 38.91 -37.54 8.70
C THR A 146 39.46 -37.70 10.12
N PHE A 147 38.59 -37.61 11.14
CA PHE A 147 38.97 -37.86 12.53
C PHE A 147 39.25 -39.34 12.80
N THR A 148 38.42 -40.24 12.25
CA THR A 148 38.60 -41.69 12.41
C THR A 148 39.95 -42.12 11.82
N GLU A 149 40.29 -41.66 10.62
CA GLU A 149 41.54 -41.99 9.93
C GLU A 149 42.79 -41.48 10.65
N LYS A 150 42.72 -40.34 11.35
CA LYS A 150 43.88 -39.70 11.99
C LYS A 150 44.01 -39.97 13.49
N LEU A 151 42.90 -40.11 14.19
CA LEU A 151 42.83 -40.12 15.66
C LEU A 151 42.09 -41.34 16.21
N ASP A 152 41.59 -42.25 15.36
CA ASP A 152 40.83 -43.45 15.74
C ASP A 152 39.61 -43.17 16.64
N ALA A 153 39.01 -41.98 16.48
CA ALA A 153 37.85 -41.50 17.23
C ALA A 153 36.99 -40.57 16.38
N ARG A 154 35.77 -40.28 16.83
CA ARG A 154 34.80 -39.42 16.12
C ARG A 154 34.36 -38.24 17.00
N PRO A 155 34.27 -37.03 16.45
CA PRO A 155 33.68 -35.90 17.15
C PRO A 155 32.16 -36.02 17.23
N ASP A 156 31.58 -35.45 18.28
CA ASP A 156 30.14 -35.45 18.52
C ASP A 156 29.40 -34.34 17.74
N VAL A 157 28.09 -34.51 17.57
CA VAL A 157 27.23 -33.57 16.82
C VAL A 157 26.19 -32.97 17.74
N ASP A 158 26.23 -31.65 17.93
CA ASP A 158 25.14 -30.88 18.54
C ASP A 158 24.46 -30.01 17.48
N SER A 159 23.24 -30.39 17.11
CA SER A 159 22.47 -29.67 16.09
C SER A 159 21.92 -28.32 16.54
N ASN A 160 21.86 -28.04 17.85
CA ASN A 160 21.27 -26.83 18.42
C ASN A 160 22.33 -25.80 18.79
N HIS A 161 23.39 -26.26 19.48
CA HIS A 161 24.47 -25.43 20.01
C HIS A 161 25.85 -26.02 19.68
N PRO A 162 26.21 -26.11 18.39
CA PRO A 162 27.52 -26.64 18.00
C PRO A 162 28.66 -25.70 18.42
N ASP A 163 29.72 -26.26 18.97
CA ASP A 163 30.97 -25.53 19.25
C ASP A 163 31.61 -25.05 17.93
N PHE A 164 31.57 -25.90 16.90
CA PHE A 164 32.10 -25.61 15.56
C PHE A 164 31.00 -25.64 14.47
N PRO A 165 30.35 -24.50 14.18
CA PRO A 165 29.30 -24.43 13.17
C PRO A 165 29.87 -24.34 11.75
N ILE A 166 29.55 -25.34 10.94
CA ILE A 166 29.97 -25.42 9.53
C ILE A 166 28.81 -25.00 8.64
N TYR A 167 29.09 -24.11 7.70
CA TYR A 167 28.13 -23.71 6.68
C TYR A 167 28.59 -24.17 5.31
N ALA A 168 27.68 -24.75 4.52
CA ALA A 168 27.94 -25.14 3.15
C ALA A 168 27.00 -24.40 2.19
N THR A 169 27.50 -24.05 1.01
CA THR A 169 26.65 -23.57 -0.09
C THR A 169 26.94 -24.33 -1.35
N VAL A 170 25.90 -24.70 -2.09
CA VAL A 170 26.05 -25.30 -3.41
C VAL A 170 25.15 -24.59 -4.41
N ASN A 171 25.74 -24.16 -5.52
CA ASN A 171 25.02 -23.59 -6.66
C ASN A 171 25.31 -24.37 -7.94
N ASP A 172 24.88 -23.82 -9.07
CA ASP A 172 25.02 -24.48 -10.36
C ASP A 172 26.45 -24.59 -10.91
N LYS A 173 27.41 -23.93 -10.25
CA LYS A 173 28.81 -23.85 -10.69
C LYS A 173 29.77 -24.45 -9.67
N GLN A 174 29.53 -24.20 -8.37
CA GLN A 174 30.48 -24.54 -7.32
C GLN A 174 29.81 -24.89 -5.99
N ALA A 175 30.56 -25.61 -5.17
CA ALA A 175 30.30 -25.81 -3.76
C ALA A 175 31.39 -25.14 -2.92
N GLU A 176 30.98 -24.60 -1.78
CA GLU A 176 31.85 -23.90 -0.84
C GLU A 176 31.51 -24.35 0.59
N ILE A 177 32.54 -24.52 1.42
CA ILE A 177 32.45 -24.88 2.83
C ILE A 177 33.11 -23.76 3.65
N PHE A 178 32.43 -23.34 4.71
CA PHE A 178 32.81 -22.22 5.57
C PHE A 178 32.75 -22.63 7.04
N LEU A 179 33.56 -21.95 7.86
CA LEU A 179 33.28 -21.77 9.28
C LEU A 179 32.30 -20.60 9.44
N ASP A 180 31.20 -20.80 10.16
CA ASP A 180 30.18 -19.77 10.40
C ASP A 180 30.47 -18.99 11.68
N LEU A 181 31.22 -17.90 11.56
CA LEU A 181 31.63 -17.06 12.69
C LEU A 181 30.42 -16.44 13.41
N SER A 182 29.31 -16.21 12.71
CA SER A 182 28.09 -15.68 13.33
C SER A 182 27.26 -16.71 14.10
N GLY A 183 27.48 -18.02 13.85
CA GLY A 183 26.74 -19.12 14.46
C GLY A 183 25.24 -19.09 14.15
N THR A 184 24.44 -18.50 15.03
CA THR A 184 23.02 -18.23 14.76
C THR A 184 22.87 -17.01 13.84
N SER A 185 21.95 -17.07 12.88
CA SER A 185 21.79 -15.97 11.93
C SER A 185 21.52 -14.63 12.65
N LEU A 186 22.18 -13.58 12.19
CA LEU A 186 22.12 -12.23 12.78
C LEU A 186 20.73 -11.59 12.64
N HIS A 187 19.82 -12.19 11.85
CA HIS A 187 18.48 -11.65 11.73
C HIS A 187 17.64 -11.80 13.02
N ARG A 188 18.02 -12.70 13.94
CA ARG A 188 17.27 -12.97 15.18
C ARG A 188 17.83 -12.10 16.31
N ARG A 189 17.09 -11.04 16.66
CA ARG A 189 17.53 -10.01 17.62
C ARG A 189 17.08 -10.33 19.06
N GLY A 190 16.15 -11.26 19.23
CA GLY A 190 15.61 -11.64 20.53
C GLY A 190 14.39 -10.83 20.99
N TYR A 191 14.18 -9.60 20.49
CA TYR A 191 13.08 -8.75 20.98
C TYR A 191 11.67 -9.14 20.51
N ARG A 192 11.54 -9.99 19.48
CA ARG A 192 10.22 -10.32 18.91
C ARG A 192 9.49 -11.34 19.79
N VAL A 193 8.81 -10.85 20.81
CA VAL A 193 8.02 -11.64 21.78
C VAL A 193 6.52 -11.62 21.49
N ALA A 194 6.05 -10.70 20.64
CA ALA A 194 4.67 -10.60 20.18
C ALA A 194 4.61 -10.41 18.66
N MET A 195 3.67 -11.07 17.99
CA MET A 195 3.54 -11.08 16.53
C MET A 195 2.15 -10.65 16.08
N THR A 196 2.11 -10.01 14.92
CA THR A 196 0.91 -9.80 14.10
C THR A 196 0.96 -10.76 12.91
N ASP A 197 -0.09 -10.77 12.08
CA ASP A 197 -0.06 -11.49 10.81
C ASP A 197 1.10 -10.98 9.92
N ALA A 198 1.86 -11.90 9.33
CA ALA A 198 2.97 -11.66 8.39
C ALA A 198 4.01 -10.58 8.83
N PRO A 199 4.80 -10.82 9.90
CA PRO A 199 5.77 -9.84 10.37
C PRO A 199 6.93 -9.61 9.38
N LEU A 200 7.35 -8.35 9.26
CA LEU A 200 8.57 -7.97 8.54
C LEU A 200 9.80 -8.50 9.27
N LYS A 201 10.73 -9.17 8.56
CA LYS A 201 12.03 -9.54 9.13
C LYS A 201 12.83 -8.30 9.51
N GLU A 202 13.53 -8.36 10.64
CA GLU A 202 14.20 -7.19 11.21
C GLU A 202 15.42 -6.76 10.36
N ASN A 203 16.09 -7.69 9.67
CA ASN A 203 17.24 -7.36 8.82
C ASN A 203 16.79 -6.69 7.51
N LEU A 204 15.62 -7.10 7.02
CA LEU A 204 14.95 -6.40 5.94
C LEU A 204 14.56 -5.00 6.37
N ALA A 205 13.88 -4.84 7.51
CA ALA A 205 13.51 -3.51 8.03
C ALA A 205 14.73 -2.57 8.18
N ALA A 206 15.81 -3.06 8.79
CA ALA A 206 17.08 -2.33 8.89
C ALA A 206 17.66 -1.97 7.51
N GLY A 207 17.69 -2.93 6.57
CA GLY A 207 18.16 -2.70 5.20
C GLY A 207 17.37 -1.59 4.48
N LEU A 208 16.05 -1.57 4.64
CA LEU A 208 15.19 -0.52 4.03
C LEU A 208 15.42 0.85 4.69
N LEU A 209 15.64 0.91 6.01
CA LEU A 209 16.04 2.13 6.73
C LEU A 209 17.41 2.64 6.25
N TYR A 210 18.34 1.74 5.93
CA TYR A 210 19.60 2.10 5.28
C TYR A 210 19.38 2.68 3.87
N SER A 211 18.50 2.09 3.06
CA SER A 211 18.18 2.57 1.71
C SER A 211 17.64 4.01 1.68
N VAL A 212 16.84 4.39 2.69
CA VAL A 212 16.33 5.78 2.81
C VAL A 212 17.25 6.69 3.63
N GLY A 213 18.40 6.20 4.11
CA GLY A 213 19.39 7.01 4.82
C GLY A 213 19.03 7.38 6.26
N TRP A 214 18.22 6.57 6.96
CA TRP A 214 17.88 6.81 8.38
C TRP A 214 19.11 6.84 9.31
N HIS A 215 20.11 6.03 9.00
CA HIS A 215 21.39 5.93 9.72
C HIS A 215 22.24 7.22 9.66
N LYS A 216 21.93 8.17 8.77
CA LYS A 216 22.76 9.37 8.57
C LYS A 216 22.56 10.39 9.69
N THR A 217 23.66 10.85 10.27
CA THR A 217 23.68 11.92 11.29
C THR A 217 23.58 13.32 10.66
N LYS A 218 24.18 13.52 9.50
CA LYS A 218 24.02 14.75 8.69
C LYS A 218 22.72 14.69 7.91
N ASN A 219 21.96 15.79 7.90
CA ASN A 219 20.65 15.86 7.23
C ASN A 219 19.65 14.81 7.73
N SER A 220 19.71 14.48 9.02
CA SER A 220 18.84 13.49 9.66
C SER A 220 17.36 13.85 9.54
N TYR A 221 16.53 12.81 9.56
CA TYR A 221 15.08 12.97 9.61
C TYR A 221 14.66 13.58 10.94
N SER A 222 13.70 14.51 10.91
CA SER A 222 13.15 15.07 12.14
C SER A 222 12.11 14.17 12.79
N ALA A 223 11.60 13.19 12.03
CA ALA A 223 10.58 12.25 12.49
C ALA A 223 10.59 10.96 11.66
N LEU A 224 10.08 9.88 12.26
CA LEU A 224 9.66 8.66 11.59
C LEU A 224 8.18 8.42 11.89
N ILE A 225 7.39 8.17 10.84
CA ILE A 225 5.96 7.93 10.94
C ILE A 225 5.67 6.62 10.21
N ASP A 226 5.12 5.64 10.94
CA ASP A 226 4.59 4.41 10.37
C ASP A 226 3.06 4.36 10.60
N PRO A 227 2.23 4.69 9.58
CA PRO A 227 0.79 4.74 9.72
C PRO A 227 0.09 3.38 9.80
N MET A 228 0.80 2.26 9.57
CA MET A 228 0.31 0.88 9.64
C MET A 228 1.42 0.00 10.22
N CYS A 229 1.78 0.28 11.48
CA CYS A 229 3.04 -0.17 12.07
C CYS A 229 3.06 -1.66 12.45
N GLY A 230 1.91 -2.34 12.50
CA GLY A 230 1.83 -3.75 12.87
C GLY A 230 2.51 -4.02 14.21
N SER A 231 3.46 -4.96 14.21
CA SER A 231 4.26 -5.30 15.40
C SER A 231 5.42 -4.32 15.70
N GLY A 232 5.52 -3.21 14.98
CA GLY A 232 6.45 -2.11 15.26
C GLY A 232 7.87 -2.28 14.72
N THR A 233 8.10 -3.20 13.78
CA THR A 233 9.46 -3.57 13.35
C THR A 233 10.28 -2.37 12.83
N PHE A 234 9.71 -1.50 11.99
CA PHE A 234 10.43 -0.29 11.54
C PHE A 234 10.76 0.68 12.68
N ILE A 235 9.82 0.88 13.60
CA ILE A 235 9.99 1.76 14.75
C ILE A 235 11.12 1.24 15.66
N ILE A 236 11.11 -0.06 15.95
CA ILE A 236 12.10 -0.69 16.82
C ILE A 236 13.49 -0.62 16.17
N GLU A 237 13.65 -1.07 14.92
CA GLU A 237 14.95 -1.01 14.24
C GLU A 237 15.48 0.43 14.13
N ALA A 238 14.60 1.40 13.87
CA ALA A 238 14.97 2.81 13.82
C ALA A 238 15.45 3.32 15.18
N LEU A 239 14.78 2.96 16.28
CA LEU A 239 15.18 3.33 17.63
C LEU A 239 16.48 2.65 18.06
N LEU A 240 16.68 1.37 17.72
CA LEU A 240 17.93 0.66 17.99
C LEU A 240 19.12 1.30 17.24
N MET A 241 18.91 1.83 16.03
CA MET A 241 19.91 2.64 15.33
C MET A 241 20.19 3.97 16.06
N GLN A 242 19.16 4.66 16.57
CA GLN A 242 19.34 5.94 17.28
C GLN A 242 19.98 5.79 18.66
N CYS A 243 19.70 4.69 19.36
CA CYS A 243 20.31 4.38 20.64
C CYS A 243 21.69 3.74 20.50
N ASP A 244 22.20 3.60 19.27
CA ASP A 244 23.50 2.98 18.99
C ASP A 244 23.62 1.57 19.59
N TYR A 245 22.53 0.80 19.53
CA TYR A 245 22.43 -0.55 20.10
C TYR A 245 23.02 -1.59 19.15
N ALA A 246 24.00 -2.36 19.60
CA ALA A 246 24.57 -3.47 18.85
C ALA A 246 23.64 -4.70 18.88
N VAL A 247 23.15 -5.14 17.72
CA VAL A 247 22.15 -6.21 17.62
C VAL A 247 22.63 -7.60 18.07
N GLY A 248 23.95 -7.80 18.17
CA GLY A 248 24.55 -9.04 18.65
C GLY A 248 24.77 -9.09 20.16
N ILE A 249 24.50 -8.01 20.91
CA ILE A 249 24.88 -7.91 22.33
C ILE A 249 24.10 -8.85 23.25
N ASP A 250 22.85 -9.15 22.91
CA ASP A 250 21.97 -10.04 23.68
C ASP A 250 22.13 -11.52 23.26
N LYS A 251 23.06 -11.83 22.34
CA LYS A 251 23.37 -13.21 21.97
C LYS A 251 24.25 -13.84 23.03
N ALA A 252 23.87 -15.03 23.48
CA ALA A 252 24.70 -15.86 24.35
C ALA A 252 25.94 -16.37 23.60
N GLU A 253 26.98 -16.76 24.34
CA GLU A 253 28.25 -17.24 23.77
C GLU A 253 28.04 -18.42 22.82
N SER A 254 27.19 -19.38 23.22
CA SER A 254 26.80 -20.55 22.43
C SER A 254 26.04 -20.22 21.13
N GLN A 255 25.77 -18.95 20.87
CA GLN A 255 25.11 -18.49 19.65
C GLN A 255 26.07 -17.91 18.61
N PHE A 256 27.33 -17.67 18.95
CA PHE A 256 28.39 -17.26 18.03
C PHE A 256 29.29 -18.45 17.69
N GLY A 257 29.76 -18.50 16.44
CA GLY A 257 30.55 -19.64 15.96
C GLY A 257 32.06 -19.44 16.00
N PHE A 258 32.53 -18.32 16.54
CA PHE A 258 33.97 -18.05 16.67
C PHE A 258 34.54 -18.47 18.03
N TYR A 259 33.74 -18.80 19.05
CA TYR A 259 34.27 -19.06 20.41
C TYR A 259 35.26 -20.24 20.48
N HIS A 260 35.06 -21.27 19.67
CA HIS A 260 35.95 -22.43 19.57
C HIS A 260 36.91 -22.37 18.37
N TRP A 261 36.98 -21.23 17.70
CA TRP A 261 37.97 -21.01 16.64
C TRP A 261 39.31 -20.66 17.28
N HIS A 262 40.40 -21.30 16.86
CA HIS A 262 41.74 -21.10 17.43
C HIS A 262 42.26 -19.65 17.35
N GLU A 263 41.77 -18.83 16.42
CA GLU A 263 42.13 -17.40 16.33
C GLU A 263 41.26 -16.51 17.24
N HIS A 264 40.35 -17.08 18.03
CA HIS A 264 39.53 -16.29 18.95
C HIS A 264 40.37 -15.63 20.03
N ASN A 265 40.18 -14.33 20.20
CA ASN A 265 40.74 -13.54 21.27
C ASN A 265 39.61 -13.06 22.19
N SER A 266 39.49 -13.68 23.35
CA SER A 266 38.43 -13.40 24.33
C SER A 266 38.52 -11.99 24.92
N GLU A 267 39.73 -11.48 25.14
CA GLU A 267 39.95 -10.14 25.66
C GLU A 267 39.49 -9.07 24.65
N LEU A 268 39.88 -9.20 23.38
CA LEU A 268 39.47 -8.29 22.31
C LEU A 268 37.95 -8.33 22.08
N TRP A 269 37.34 -9.52 22.14
CA TRP A 269 35.88 -9.64 22.08
C TRP A 269 35.20 -8.92 23.24
N GLN A 270 35.69 -9.13 24.47
CA GLN A 270 35.13 -8.48 25.65
C GLN A 270 35.27 -6.94 25.58
N GLN A 271 36.39 -6.44 25.03
CA GLN A 271 36.56 -5.01 24.76
C GLN A 271 35.50 -4.49 23.79
N CYS A 272 35.25 -5.20 22.69
CA CYS A 272 34.20 -4.86 21.72
C CYS A 272 32.79 -4.87 22.34
N VAL A 273 32.49 -5.86 23.19
CA VAL A 273 31.20 -5.95 23.91
C VAL A 273 31.04 -4.79 24.90
N ASN A 274 32.07 -4.50 25.69
CA ASN A 274 32.05 -3.39 26.66
C ASN A 274 31.84 -2.04 25.97
N GLU A 275 32.53 -1.79 24.84
CA GLU A 275 32.31 -0.59 24.02
C GLU A 275 30.83 -0.50 23.57
N ALA A 276 30.27 -1.59 23.06
CA ALA A 276 28.89 -1.62 22.60
C ALA A 276 27.87 -1.37 23.71
N GLN A 277 28.08 -1.95 24.90
CA GLN A 277 27.24 -1.71 26.07
C GLN A 277 27.28 -0.23 26.49
N GLN A 278 28.47 0.37 26.54
CA GLN A 278 28.63 1.78 26.89
C GLN A 278 27.98 2.71 25.87
N ARG A 279 28.13 2.41 24.57
CA ARG A 279 27.49 3.16 23.48
C ARG A 279 25.97 3.10 23.57
N PHE A 280 25.42 1.91 23.79
CA PHE A 280 23.98 1.73 23.99
C PHE A 280 23.46 2.52 25.20
N HIS A 281 24.11 2.39 26.36
CA HIS A 281 23.70 3.10 27.58
C HIS A 281 23.69 4.62 27.36
N THR A 282 24.78 5.15 26.78
CA THR A 282 24.89 6.57 26.43
C THR A 282 23.81 7.00 25.43
N GLY A 283 23.50 6.17 24.44
CA GLY A 283 22.47 6.42 23.44
C GLY A 283 21.07 6.43 24.06
N LEU A 284 20.77 5.46 24.92
CA LEU A 284 19.52 5.32 25.64
C LEU A 284 19.27 6.51 26.57
N GLU A 285 20.25 6.91 27.38
CA GLU A 285 20.16 8.08 28.26
C GLU A 285 19.87 9.37 27.47
N LYS A 286 20.59 9.59 26.35
CA LYS A 286 20.34 10.73 25.46
C LYS A 286 18.92 10.67 24.91
N ALA A 287 18.47 9.49 24.49
CA ALA A 287 17.16 9.29 23.92
C ALA A 287 16.04 9.55 24.95
N ALA A 288 16.18 9.01 26.16
CA ALA A 288 15.29 9.24 27.30
C ALA A 288 15.27 10.71 27.78
N SER A 289 16.36 11.47 27.55
CA SER A 289 16.37 12.92 27.80
C SER A 289 15.55 13.75 26.79
N GLY A 290 14.83 13.09 25.87
CA GLY A 290 13.99 13.74 24.86
C GLY A 290 14.74 14.18 23.60
N LYS A 291 16.01 13.79 23.43
CA LYS A 291 16.82 14.11 22.24
C LYS A 291 16.63 13.06 21.13
N LEU A 292 15.38 12.74 20.81
CA LEU A 292 15.00 11.84 19.73
C LEU A 292 14.30 12.59 18.59
N PRO A 293 14.39 12.10 17.34
CA PRO A 293 13.42 12.48 16.33
C PRO A 293 12.00 12.11 16.81
N THR A 294 10.99 12.79 16.29
CA THR A 294 9.60 12.45 16.63
C THR A 294 9.24 11.08 16.05
N ILE A 295 8.85 10.12 16.88
CA ILE A 295 8.51 8.76 16.43
C ILE A 295 7.02 8.51 16.64
N MET A 296 6.33 8.12 15.56
CA MET A 296 4.89 7.93 15.56
C MET A 296 4.54 6.61 14.87
N GLY A 297 3.78 5.76 15.57
CA GLY A 297 3.28 4.48 15.07
C GLY A 297 1.77 4.40 15.24
N PHE A 298 1.07 4.08 14.16
CA PHE A 298 -0.38 3.91 14.15
C PHE A 298 -0.74 2.55 13.57
N ASP A 299 -1.84 1.99 14.05
CA ASP A 299 -2.45 0.82 13.43
C ASP A 299 -3.96 0.78 13.73
N ALA A 300 -4.75 0.28 12.81
CA ALA A 300 -6.19 0.11 13.03
C ALA A 300 -6.46 -0.99 14.09
N ASP A 301 -5.57 -1.98 14.18
CA ASP A 301 -5.66 -3.08 15.14
C ASP A 301 -5.01 -2.71 16.49
N ALA A 302 -5.80 -2.80 17.56
CA ALA A 302 -5.30 -2.66 18.93
C ALA A 302 -4.30 -3.76 19.32
N GLY A 303 -4.45 -4.97 18.75
CA GLY A 303 -3.53 -6.09 18.91
C GLY A 303 -2.13 -5.76 18.42
N ALA A 304 -2.02 -5.16 17.23
CA ALA A 304 -0.78 -4.65 16.65
C ALA A 304 -0.06 -3.63 17.56
N ILE A 305 -0.77 -2.61 18.07
CA ILE A 305 -0.18 -1.63 18.98
C ILE A 305 0.30 -2.29 20.28
N LYS A 306 -0.48 -3.22 20.84
CA LYS A 306 -0.06 -3.99 22.02
C LYS A 306 1.18 -4.85 21.74
N ALA A 307 1.29 -5.44 20.56
CA ALA A 307 2.47 -6.20 20.15
C ALA A 307 3.70 -5.28 20.01
N THR A 308 3.54 -4.09 19.42
CA THR A 308 4.58 -3.06 19.33
C THR A 308 5.12 -2.68 20.71
N HIS A 309 4.24 -2.39 21.68
CA HIS A 309 4.67 -2.10 23.05
C HIS A 309 5.46 -3.25 23.69
N LYS A 310 4.99 -4.50 23.57
CA LYS A 310 5.70 -5.67 24.11
C LYS A 310 7.08 -5.85 23.49
N ASN A 311 7.19 -5.66 22.18
CA ASN A 311 8.46 -5.79 21.46
C ASN A 311 9.44 -4.65 21.81
N LEU A 312 8.96 -3.42 22.03
CA LEU A 312 9.80 -2.31 22.52
C LEU A 312 10.39 -2.60 23.91
N ILE A 313 9.58 -3.17 24.82
CA ILE A 313 10.05 -3.58 26.15
C ILE A 313 11.11 -4.68 26.02
N ALA A 314 10.85 -5.71 25.21
CA ALA A 314 11.80 -6.79 24.98
C ALA A 314 13.08 -6.34 24.27
N ALA A 315 13.05 -5.22 23.54
CA ALA A 315 14.23 -4.59 22.93
C ALA A 315 15.03 -3.70 23.91
N GLY A 316 14.65 -3.64 25.19
CA GLY A 316 15.32 -2.80 26.19
C GLY A 316 15.03 -1.30 26.06
N LEU A 317 13.98 -0.90 25.32
CA LEU A 317 13.67 0.51 25.01
C LEU A 317 12.58 1.09 25.92
N ILE A 318 12.35 0.51 27.11
CA ILE A 318 11.26 0.89 28.01
C ILE A 318 11.28 2.38 28.39
N GLU A 319 12.47 2.93 28.62
CA GLU A 319 12.66 4.34 29.02
C GLU A 319 12.27 5.34 27.92
N ILE A 320 12.26 4.89 26.66
CA ILE A 320 11.94 5.74 25.51
C ILE A 320 10.43 5.75 25.21
N ILE A 321 9.70 4.69 25.60
CA ILE A 321 8.26 4.55 25.30
C ILE A 321 7.44 5.81 25.63
N PRO A 322 7.64 6.51 26.77
CA PRO A 322 6.90 7.73 27.09
C PRO A 322 7.09 8.89 26.09
N HIS A 323 8.13 8.84 25.26
CA HIS A 323 8.45 9.83 24.23
C HIS A 323 7.91 9.47 22.84
N LEU A 324 7.31 8.28 22.68
CA LEU A 324 6.74 7.80 21.42
C LEU A 324 5.24 8.12 21.35
N THR A 325 4.72 8.32 20.14
CA THR A 325 3.27 8.34 19.90
C THR A 325 2.87 7.00 19.29
N LEU A 326 2.28 6.12 20.10
CA LEU A 326 1.78 4.80 19.67
C LEU A 326 0.29 4.73 19.95
N GLU A 327 -0.53 4.72 18.91
CA GLU A 327 -1.99 4.84 19.07
C GLU A 327 -2.74 3.90 18.12
N GLN A 328 -3.82 3.29 18.63
CA GLN A 328 -4.76 2.58 17.77
C GLN A 328 -5.54 3.62 16.95
N ARG A 329 -5.19 3.74 15.66
CA ARG A 329 -5.83 4.65 14.71
C ARG A 329 -5.83 4.06 13.31
N PRO A 330 -6.98 4.09 12.61
CA PRO A 330 -7.01 3.75 11.20
C PRO A 330 -6.35 4.86 10.36
N LEU A 331 -5.90 4.49 9.16
CA LEU A 331 -5.26 5.41 8.22
C LEU A 331 -6.15 6.64 7.89
N SER A 332 -7.47 6.46 7.84
CA SER A 332 -8.43 7.56 7.61
C SER A 332 -8.32 8.71 8.63
N GLN A 333 -7.74 8.47 9.81
CA GLN A 333 -7.54 9.49 10.86
C GLN A 333 -6.13 10.11 10.86
N LEU A 334 -5.27 9.76 9.90
CA LEU A 334 -3.87 10.23 9.87
C LEU A 334 -3.77 11.77 9.84
N LYS A 335 -4.65 12.45 9.11
CA LYS A 335 -4.69 13.92 9.06
C LYS A 335 -4.90 14.54 10.46
N ILE A 336 -5.76 13.93 11.27
CA ILE A 336 -6.03 14.37 12.64
C ILE A 336 -4.81 14.09 13.53
N ALA A 337 -4.23 12.89 13.42
CA ALA A 337 -3.09 12.46 14.22
C ALA A 337 -1.85 13.34 14.00
N LEU A 338 -1.62 13.82 12.77
CA LEU A 338 -0.46 14.65 12.44
C LEU A 338 -0.67 16.16 12.63
N ALA A 339 -1.91 16.62 12.88
CA ALA A 339 -2.23 18.04 12.96
C ALA A 339 -1.41 18.80 14.03
N LYS A 340 -1.36 18.26 15.26
CA LYS A 340 -0.62 18.88 16.37
C LYS A 340 0.91 18.85 16.15
N PRO A 341 1.55 17.72 15.80
CA PRO A 341 2.99 17.70 15.49
C PRO A 341 3.42 18.64 14.36
N LEU A 342 2.55 18.87 13.35
CA LEU A 342 2.79 19.85 12.29
C LEU A 342 2.77 21.28 12.85
N LEU A 343 1.78 21.62 13.67
CA LEU A 343 1.68 22.92 14.31
C LEU A 343 2.89 23.20 15.22
N ASP A 344 3.32 22.19 15.96
CA ASP A 344 4.51 22.23 16.84
C ASP A 344 5.84 22.24 16.06
N ARG A 345 5.80 22.22 14.72
CA ARG A 345 6.97 22.21 13.82
C ARG A 345 7.92 21.03 14.06
N LYS A 346 7.41 19.91 14.55
CA LYS A 346 8.17 18.66 14.78
C LYS A 346 8.46 17.89 13.48
N LEU A 347 7.65 18.12 12.44
CA LEU A 347 7.71 17.39 11.17
C LEU A 347 8.39 18.19 10.03
N LYS A 348 9.61 18.69 10.26
CA LYS A 348 10.36 19.46 9.25
C LYS A 348 10.95 18.59 8.13
N ARG A 349 11.31 17.33 8.38
CA ARG A 349 11.76 16.42 7.33
C ARG A 349 11.43 15.00 7.78
N PRO A 350 10.14 14.63 7.78
CA PRO A 350 9.72 13.33 8.26
C PRO A 350 10.01 12.24 7.22
N LEU A 351 10.40 11.07 7.70
CA LEU A 351 10.33 9.83 6.96
C LEU A 351 8.97 9.20 7.26
N VAL A 352 8.15 8.97 6.23
CA VAL A 352 6.98 8.10 6.33
C VAL A 352 7.39 6.76 5.73
N ILE A 353 7.43 5.71 6.55
CA ILE A 353 7.82 4.36 6.10
C ILE A 353 6.83 3.34 6.64
N THR A 354 6.34 2.43 5.79
CA THR A 354 5.30 1.49 6.22
C THR A 354 5.30 0.18 5.44
N ASN A 355 4.78 -0.85 6.10
CA ASN A 355 4.61 -2.22 5.62
C ASN A 355 3.10 -2.52 5.56
N PRO A 356 2.37 -1.96 4.58
CA PRO A 356 0.92 -2.13 4.52
C PRO A 356 0.53 -3.58 4.18
N PRO A 357 -0.76 -3.95 4.34
CA PRO A 357 -1.27 -5.23 3.89
C PRO A 357 -1.05 -5.45 2.38
N TYR A 358 -0.74 -6.69 2.00
CA TYR A 358 -0.40 -7.06 0.61
C TYR A 358 -1.53 -7.72 -0.20
N GLY A 359 -2.62 -8.12 0.46
CA GLY A 359 -3.76 -8.77 -0.19
C GLY A 359 -3.49 -10.19 -0.69
N GLU A 360 -2.82 -11.04 0.11
CA GLU A 360 -2.54 -12.44 -0.27
C GLU A 360 -3.80 -13.35 -0.27
N ARG A 361 -4.93 -12.88 0.28
CA ARG A 361 -6.21 -13.61 0.25
C ARG A 361 -6.97 -13.27 -1.04
N LEU A 362 -7.58 -14.29 -1.66
CA LEU A 362 -8.40 -14.15 -2.87
C LEU A 362 -9.49 -13.07 -2.67
N GLY A 363 -9.48 -12.04 -3.53
CA GLY A 363 -10.44 -10.93 -3.50
C GLY A 363 -9.94 -9.65 -2.81
N GLU A 364 -8.78 -9.67 -2.14
CA GLU A 364 -8.21 -8.50 -1.46
C GLU A 364 -7.31 -7.64 -2.36
N SER A 365 -6.91 -8.12 -3.54
CA SER A 365 -5.98 -7.42 -4.44
C SER A 365 -6.49 -6.08 -4.96
N ASP A 366 -7.80 -5.95 -5.15
CA ASP A 366 -8.38 -4.85 -5.93
C ASP A 366 -8.46 -3.53 -5.15
N PHE A 367 -8.36 -3.59 -3.82
CA PHE A 367 -8.36 -2.41 -2.96
C PHE A 367 -6.96 -1.96 -2.51
N ILE A 368 -5.91 -2.77 -2.71
CA ILE A 368 -4.53 -2.44 -2.31
C ILE A 368 -4.02 -1.20 -3.03
N LYS A 369 -4.19 -1.15 -4.35
CA LYS A 369 -3.79 0.01 -5.16
C LYS A 369 -4.53 1.29 -4.75
N PRO A 370 -5.87 1.27 -4.58
CA PRO A 370 -6.60 2.38 -3.95
C PRO A 370 -6.06 2.81 -2.59
N LEU A 371 -5.76 1.87 -1.69
CA LEU A 371 -5.21 2.16 -0.37
C LEU A 371 -3.88 2.93 -0.46
N TYR A 372 -2.97 2.48 -1.32
CA TYR A 372 -1.66 3.13 -1.49
C TYR A 372 -1.81 4.51 -2.13
N GLN A 373 -2.72 4.65 -3.09
CA GLN A 373 -3.05 5.93 -3.69
C GLN A 373 -3.63 6.89 -2.65
N GLY A 374 -4.53 6.41 -1.80
CA GLY A 374 -5.16 7.14 -0.70
C GLY A 374 -4.16 7.64 0.32
N LEU A 375 -3.21 6.79 0.74
CA LEU A 375 -2.10 7.18 1.60
C LEU A 375 -1.29 8.33 0.98
N GLY A 376 -0.90 8.19 -0.29
CA GLY A 376 -0.14 9.20 -1.01
C GLY A 376 -0.87 10.55 -1.12
N LEU A 377 -2.17 10.52 -1.46
CA LEU A 377 -3.01 11.71 -1.56
C LEU A 377 -3.21 12.39 -0.20
N THR A 378 -3.48 11.61 0.84
CA THR A 378 -3.61 12.09 2.22
C THR A 378 -2.33 12.79 2.68
N LEU A 379 -1.17 12.18 2.43
CA LEU A 379 0.13 12.81 2.75
C LEU A 379 0.36 14.09 1.96
N LYS A 380 0.00 14.13 0.67
CA LYS A 380 0.11 15.35 -0.15
C LYS A 380 -0.73 16.48 0.43
N GLU A 381 -1.91 16.17 0.93
CA GLU A 381 -2.78 17.15 1.57
C GLU A 381 -2.20 17.64 2.91
N ILE A 382 -1.77 16.72 3.77
CA ILE A 382 -1.18 17.02 5.08
C ILE A 382 0.06 17.92 4.95
N PHE A 383 0.92 17.64 3.96
CA PHE A 383 2.19 18.34 3.75
C PHE A 383 2.14 19.44 2.68
N ALA A 384 0.96 19.75 2.11
CA ALA A 384 0.80 20.70 1.01
C ALA A 384 1.42 22.07 1.31
N LYS A 385 1.18 22.59 2.53
CA LYS A 385 1.66 23.91 2.97
C LYS A 385 3.02 23.89 3.66
N GLN A 386 3.65 22.71 3.76
CA GLN A 386 4.92 22.56 4.48
C GLN A 386 6.10 22.89 3.57
N LYS A 387 7.10 23.58 4.14
CA LYS A 387 8.33 23.96 3.43
C LYS A 387 9.07 22.75 2.87
N TYR A 388 9.06 21.65 3.62
CA TYR A 388 9.75 20.41 3.28
C TYR A 388 8.72 19.30 3.06
N GLN A 389 8.95 18.48 2.04
CA GLN A 389 8.12 17.32 1.75
C GLN A 389 8.71 16.06 2.40
N PRO A 390 7.88 15.12 2.87
CA PRO A 390 8.34 13.85 3.43
C PRO A 390 9.09 13.01 2.38
N ILE A 391 9.96 12.13 2.87
CA ILE A 391 10.31 10.92 2.11
C ILE A 391 9.24 9.88 2.44
N LEU A 392 8.64 9.28 1.41
CA LEU A 392 7.69 8.18 1.54
C LEU A 392 8.37 6.89 1.08
N GLY A 393 8.38 5.87 1.92
CA GLY A 393 8.80 4.52 1.59
C GLY A 393 7.69 3.52 1.91
N LEU A 394 7.36 2.66 0.96
CA LEU A 394 6.30 1.67 1.10
C LEU A 394 6.75 0.33 0.55
N LEU A 395 6.50 -0.74 1.30
CA LEU A 395 6.72 -2.10 0.85
C LEU A 395 5.45 -2.62 0.16
N ALA A 396 5.57 -3.30 -0.98
CA ALA A 396 4.47 -3.87 -1.75
C ALA A 396 4.81 -5.29 -2.23
N ALA A 397 3.81 -6.16 -2.40
CA ALA A 397 4.01 -7.49 -3.00
C ALA A 397 4.19 -7.39 -4.53
N HIS A 398 3.59 -6.39 -5.17
CA HIS A 398 3.73 -6.11 -6.59
C HIS A 398 4.09 -4.65 -6.83
N VAL A 399 5.05 -4.41 -7.73
CA VAL A 399 5.54 -3.04 -8.01
C VAL A 399 4.43 -2.13 -8.54
N GLU A 400 3.51 -2.67 -9.34
CA GLU A 400 2.41 -1.94 -9.98
C GLU A 400 1.38 -1.40 -8.97
N GLN A 401 1.34 -1.97 -7.77
CA GLN A 401 0.51 -1.46 -6.67
C GLN A 401 1.08 -0.13 -6.17
N ALA A 402 2.41 -0.01 -6.09
CA ALA A 402 3.11 1.18 -5.58
C ALA A 402 3.33 2.28 -6.63
N ASP A 403 3.04 2.02 -7.91
CA ASP A 403 3.15 3.03 -8.99
C ASP A 403 2.18 4.21 -8.87
N VAL A 404 1.16 4.10 -8.01
CA VAL A 404 0.23 5.20 -7.70
C VAL A 404 0.77 6.20 -6.70
N LEU A 405 1.89 5.89 -6.04
CA LEU A 405 2.47 6.76 -5.06
C LEU A 405 2.96 8.04 -5.73
N PRO A 406 2.54 9.22 -5.25
CA PRO A 406 2.93 10.48 -5.87
C PRO A 406 4.30 10.90 -5.33
N ILE A 407 5.35 10.22 -5.78
CA ILE A 407 6.74 10.45 -5.38
C ILE A 407 7.62 10.83 -6.59
N GLU A 408 8.55 11.76 -6.37
CA GLU A 408 9.55 12.21 -7.33
C GLU A 408 10.67 11.17 -7.45
N ASP A 409 11.17 10.97 -8.67
CA ASP A 409 12.26 10.06 -9.03
C ASP A 409 12.23 8.73 -8.27
N PRO A 410 11.12 7.96 -8.39
CA PRO A 410 10.86 6.83 -7.54
C PRO A 410 11.95 5.76 -7.66
N GLN A 411 12.55 5.41 -6.53
CA GLN A 411 13.51 4.32 -6.41
C GLN A 411 12.79 3.03 -6.02
N THR A 412 13.33 1.89 -6.43
CA THR A 412 12.73 0.57 -6.12
C THR A 412 13.78 -0.45 -5.78
N LEU A 413 13.64 -1.03 -4.60
CA LEU A 413 14.44 -2.15 -4.15
C LEU A 413 13.60 -3.43 -4.19
N ARG A 414 13.95 -4.37 -5.07
CA ARG A 414 13.37 -5.71 -5.08
C ARG A 414 14.11 -6.57 -4.05
N CYS A 415 13.39 -7.10 -3.07
CA CYS A 415 13.93 -7.90 -1.99
C CYS A 415 12.98 -9.07 -1.62
N HIS A 416 13.29 -9.83 -0.58
CA HIS A 416 12.46 -10.94 -0.12
C HIS A 416 12.11 -10.83 1.36
N ASN A 417 10.82 -10.93 1.68
CA ASN A 417 10.34 -11.13 3.03
C ASN A 417 9.95 -12.60 3.22
N GLY A 418 10.87 -13.42 3.74
CA GLY A 418 10.67 -14.87 3.77
C GLY A 418 10.70 -15.46 2.36
N ALA A 419 9.64 -16.18 1.97
CA ALA A 419 9.51 -16.76 0.63
C ALA A 419 8.92 -15.79 -0.40
N ILE A 420 8.41 -14.63 0.04
CA ILE A 420 7.66 -13.69 -0.79
C ILE A 420 8.64 -12.65 -1.35
N THR A 421 8.64 -12.46 -2.67
CA THR A 421 9.29 -11.32 -3.29
C THR A 421 8.48 -10.06 -2.99
N VAL A 422 9.15 -9.03 -2.48
CA VAL A 422 8.55 -7.73 -2.15
C VAL A 422 9.35 -6.61 -2.81
N TYR A 423 8.70 -5.47 -2.99
CA TYR A 423 9.22 -4.30 -3.66
C TYR A 423 9.10 -3.10 -2.73
N PHE A 424 10.23 -2.54 -2.32
CA PHE A 424 10.25 -1.31 -1.54
C PHE A 424 10.36 -0.12 -2.49
N ARG A 425 9.26 0.63 -2.63
CA ARG A 425 9.16 1.82 -3.47
C ARG A 425 9.33 3.05 -2.57
N HIS A 426 10.28 3.92 -2.88
CA HIS A 426 10.50 5.12 -2.08
C HIS A 426 10.95 6.33 -2.90
N GLY A 427 10.68 7.52 -2.39
CA GLY A 427 11.04 8.79 -3.02
C GLY A 427 10.54 9.99 -2.20
N GLN A 428 10.90 11.19 -2.64
CA GLN A 428 10.35 12.40 -2.05
C GLN A 428 8.90 12.57 -2.50
N LEU A 429 7.99 12.87 -1.58
CA LEU A 429 6.60 13.10 -1.93
C LEU A 429 6.49 14.33 -2.85
N ILE A 430 5.83 14.16 -4.00
CA ILE A 430 5.52 15.25 -4.93
C ILE A 430 4.65 16.25 -4.20
N ARG A 431 5.11 17.50 -4.13
CA ARG A 431 4.31 18.59 -3.56
C ARG A 431 2.95 18.65 -4.27
N LYS A 432 1.88 18.94 -3.54
CA LYS A 432 0.59 19.25 -4.17
C LYS A 432 0.75 20.54 -4.98
N GLU A 433 1.04 20.40 -6.27
CA GLU A 433 1.00 21.48 -7.25
C GLU A 433 -0.41 21.61 -7.81
N GLY A 434 -0.84 22.85 -7.99
CA GLY A 434 -2.12 23.15 -8.64
C GLY A 434 -3.30 23.28 -7.68
N GLU A 435 -4.00 24.39 -7.85
CA GLU A 435 -5.38 24.57 -7.46
C GLU A 435 -6.28 23.86 -8.48
N SER A 436 -7.44 23.32 -8.07
CA SER A 436 -8.40 22.69 -9.00
C SER A 436 -8.79 23.63 -10.14
N LEU A 437 -9.39 23.14 -11.24
CA LEU A 437 -9.85 24.02 -12.33
C LEU A 437 -10.70 25.19 -11.83
N ILE A 438 -11.53 24.96 -10.81
CA ILE A 438 -12.36 25.99 -10.18
C ILE A 438 -11.50 26.97 -9.38
N THR A 439 -10.60 26.46 -8.56
CA THR A 439 -9.81 27.28 -7.65
C THR A 439 -8.80 28.16 -8.43
N ARG A 440 -8.16 27.63 -9.48
CA ARG A 440 -7.21 28.37 -10.32
C ARG A 440 -7.87 29.26 -11.38
N PHE A 441 -9.19 29.22 -11.54
CA PHE A 441 -9.88 29.98 -12.58
C PHE A 441 -9.69 31.49 -12.36
N GLU A 442 -9.26 32.18 -13.41
CA GLU A 442 -9.20 33.63 -13.46
C GLU A 442 -9.97 34.12 -14.69
N LYS A 443 -10.79 35.16 -14.48
CA LYS A 443 -11.53 35.76 -15.59
C LYS A 443 -10.56 36.53 -16.48
N THR A 444 -10.54 36.19 -17.77
CA THR A 444 -9.67 36.81 -18.77
C THR A 444 -10.46 37.26 -20.00
N GLU A 445 -9.85 38.12 -20.81
CA GLU A 445 -10.43 38.51 -22.10
C GLU A 445 -10.18 37.38 -23.11
N ILE A 446 -11.23 36.59 -23.38
CA ILE A 446 -11.21 35.47 -24.32
C ILE A 446 -12.10 35.84 -25.49
N LYS A 447 -11.57 35.75 -26.71
CA LYS A 447 -12.33 35.98 -27.95
C LYS A 447 -12.57 34.66 -28.66
N VAL A 448 -13.84 34.27 -28.77
CA VAL A 448 -14.26 33.09 -29.55
C VAL A 448 -15.37 33.52 -30.50
N ASP A 449 -15.04 33.56 -31.80
CA ASP A 449 -15.99 33.89 -32.85
C ASP A 449 -17.20 32.95 -32.81
N GLU A 450 -18.40 33.50 -32.96
CA GLU A 450 -19.69 32.79 -32.91
C GLU A 450 -20.09 32.16 -31.55
N ALA A 451 -19.25 32.23 -30.51
CA ALA A 451 -19.52 31.64 -29.20
C ALA A 451 -19.30 32.58 -28.00
N GLN A 452 -19.13 33.87 -28.26
CA GLN A 452 -18.75 34.85 -27.23
C GLN A 452 -19.75 34.91 -26.06
N ASP A 453 -21.06 34.82 -26.33
CA ASP A 453 -22.08 34.83 -25.28
C ASP A 453 -21.98 33.61 -24.36
N PHE A 454 -21.67 32.44 -24.92
CA PHE A 454 -21.43 31.22 -24.14
C PHE A 454 -20.19 31.36 -23.26
N VAL A 455 -19.07 31.84 -23.82
CA VAL A 455 -17.83 32.10 -23.08
C VAL A 455 -18.06 33.09 -21.94
N ASN A 456 -18.74 34.21 -22.22
CA ASN A 456 -19.06 35.22 -21.22
C ASN A 456 -19.93 34.65 -20.10
N ARG A 457 -20.94 33.83 -20.44
CA ARG A 457 -21.82 33.18 -19.46
C ARG A 457 -21.06 32.17 -18.61
N LEU A 458 -20.26 31.31 -19.22
CA LEU A 458 -19.47 30.31 -18.51
C LEU A 458 -18.47 30.97 -17.55
N GLN A 459 -17.70 31.98 -18.01
CA GLN A 459 -16.80 32.72 -17.13
C GLN A 459 -17.53 33.39 -15.96
N LYS A 460 -18.72 33.96 -16.19
CA LYS A 460 -19.54 34.56 -15.13
C LYS A 460 -19.95 33.52 -14.09
N ASN A 461 -20.42 32.36 -14.53
CA ASN A 461 -20.81 31.27 -13.64
C ASN A 461 -19.62 30.77 -12.82
N VAL A 462 -18.51 30.42 -13.46
CA VAL A 462 -17.31 29.90 -12.77
C VAL A 462 -16.76 30.93 -11.77
N ASN A 463 -16.71 32.21 -12.13
CA ASN A 463 -16.26 33.27 -11.22
C ASN A 463 -17.14 33.41 -9.97
N HIS A 464 -18.45 33.22 -10.12
CA HIS A 464 -19.39 33.23 -8.99
C HIS A 464 -19.21 31.97 -8.13
N LEU A 465 -19.22 30.80 -8.76
CA LEU A 465 -19.13 29.51 -8.09
C LEU A 465 -17.77 29.30 -7.40
N LYS A 466 -16.67 29.82 -7.94
CA LYS A 466 -15.34 29.75 -7.33
C LYS A 466 -15.32 30.21 -5.88
N LYS A 467 -16.01 31.31 -5.56
CA LYS A 467 -16.06 31.84 -4.19
C LYS A 467 -16.82 30.93 -3.23
N LEU A 468 -17.92 30.33 -3.71
CA LEU A 468 -18.74 29.40 -2.94
C LEU A 468 -18.02 28.06 -2.75
N ALA A 469 -17.39 27.57 -3.81
CA ALA A 469 -16.58 26.36 -3.81
C ALA A 469 -15.42 26.42 -2.82
N ALA A 470 -14.73 27.56 -2.75
CA ALA A 470 -13.67 27.78 -1.77
C ALA A 470 -14.20 27.84 -0.32
N LYS A 471 -15.42 28.34 -0.12
CA LYS A 471 -16.07 28.39 1.20
C LYS A 471 -16.48 27.00 1.69
N GLU A 472 -16.96 26.15 0.78
CA GLU A 472 -17.43 24.79 1.08
C GLU A 472 -16.34 23.71 0.89
N ASP A 473 -15.13 24.08 0.46
CA ASP A 473 -13.99 23.18 0.18
C ASP A 473 -14.31 22.08 -0.85
N VAL A 474 -14.97 22.47 -1.94
CA VAL A 474 -15.44 21.55 -2.98
C VAL A 474 -14.84 21.86 -4.35
N THR A 475 -14.52 20.82 -5.10
CA THR A 475 -13.88 20.95 -6.42
C THR A 475 -14.70 20.35 -7.55
N ASN A 476 -15.84 19.74 -7.25
CA ASN A 476 -16.72 19.10 -8.23
C ASN A 476 -18.04 19.86 -8.29
N LEU A 477 -18.34 20.48 -9.44
CA LEU A 477 -19.45 21.45 -9.57
C LEU A 477 -20.10 21.40 -10.95
N ARG A 478 -21.40 21.67 -11.00
CA ARG A 478 -22.12 22.05 -12.21
C ARG A 478 -21.84 23.52 -12.51
N VAL A 479 -21.01 23.81 -13.50
CA VAL A 479 -20.65 25.20 -13.86
C VAL A 479 -21.56 25.82 -14.91
N TYR A 480 -22.36 25.01 -15.59
CA TYR A 480 -23.30 25.43 -16.62
C TYR A 480 -24.38 24.36 -16.78
N ASP A 481 -25.65 24.78 -16.86
CA ASP A 481 -26.79 23.87 -16.97
C ASP A 481 -27.82 24.40 -17.97
N ALA A 482 -27.45 24.35 -19.25
CA ALA A 482 -28.26 24.84 -20.37
C ALA A 482 -28.77 26.28 -20.20
N ASP A 483 -27.96 27.14 -19.58
CA ASP A 483 -28.28 28.54 -19.24
C ASP A 483 -28.70 29.38 -20.46
N LEU A 484 -28.22 29.02 -21.65
CA LEU A 484 -28.54 29.71 -22.91
C LEU A 484 -29.40 28.80 -23.80
N PRO A 485 -30.41 29.35 -24.51
CA PRO A 485 -31.27 28.57 -25.40
C PRO A 485 -30.50 27.79 -26.48
N ASP A 486 -29.43 28.39 -27.01
CA ASP A 486 -28.65 27.83 -28.12
C ASP A 486 -27.66 26.75 -27.69
N TYR A 487 -27.35 26.66 -26.40
CA TYR A 487 -26.32 25.77 -25.86
C TYR A 487 -26.96 24.79 -24.86
N LYS A 488 -27.55 23.71 -25.39
CA LYS A 488 -28.21 22.65 -24.60
C LYS A 488 -27.21 21.61 -24.09
N VAL A 489 -26.27 22.10 -23.29
CA VAL A 489 -25.25 21.27 -22.63
C VAL A 489 -25.29 21.50 -21.13
N ALA A 490 -24.88 20.48 -20.38
CA ALA A 490 -24.56 20.60 -18.98
C ALA A 490 -23.06 20.32 -18.80
N ILE A 491 -22.38 21.16 -18.01
CA ILE A 491 -20.92 21.14 -17.87
C ILE A 491 -20.60 20.93 -16.40
N ASP A 492 -19.99 19.79 -16.11
CA ASP A 492 -19.53 19.43 -14.78
C ASP A 492 -18.01 19.52 -14.74
N VAL A 493 -17.49 20.17 -13.70
CA VAL A 493 -16.06 20.15 -13.38
C VAL A 493 -15.85 19.11 -12.30
N TYR A 494 -14.80 18.29 -12.44
CA TYR A 494 -14.39 17.24 -11.51
C TYR A 494 -12.89 17.38 -11.24
N GLY A 495 -12.52 18.20 -10.27
CA GLY A 495 -11.11 18.51 -9.98
C GLY A 495 -10.42 19.14 -11.18
N ASP A 496 -9.60 18.35 -11.88
CA ASP A 496 -8.80 18.76 -13.04
C ASP A 496 -9.42 18.42 -14.41
N TYR A 497 -10.65 17.89 -14.40
CA TYR A 497 -11.36 17.39 -15.56
C TYR A 497 -12.70 18.10 -15.78
N VAL A 498 -13.16 18.12 -17.02
CA VAL A 498 -14.48 18.62 -17.40
C VAL A 498 -15.27 17.51 -18.08
N HIS A 499 -16.48 17.26 -17.61
CA HIS A 499 -17.43 16.35 -18.21
C HIS A 499 -18.59 17.14 -18.82
N VAL A 500 -18.79 16.99 -20.12
CA VAL A 500 -19.80 17.72 -20.90
C VAL A 500 -20.87 16.75 -21.35
N GLN A 501 -22.10 17.01 -20.91
CA GLN A 501 -23.28 16.25 -21.33
C GLN A 501 -24.10 17.05 -22.34
N GLU A 502 -24.31 16.48 -23.53
CA GLU A 502 -25.15 17.06 -24.57
C GLU A 502 -26.59 16.57 -24.41
N TRP A 503 -27.55 17.50 -24.34
CA TRP A 503 -28.98 17.17 -24.40
C TRP A 503 -29.44 17.08 -25.85
N ALA A 504 -30.47 16.27 -26.10
CA ALA A 504 -31.05 16.16 -27.43
C ALA A 504 -31.59 17.53 -27.89
N PRO A 505 -31.18 18.02 -29.08
CA PRO A 505 -31.70 19.28 -29.60
C PRO A 505 -33.21 19.14 -29.88
N PRO A 506 -34.00 20.23 -29.76
CA PRO A 506 -35.37 20.26 -30.24
C PRO A 506 -35.45 19.79 -31.71
N LYS A 507 -36.55 19.12 -32.08
CA LYS A 507 -36.78 18.65 -33.46
C LYS A 507 -36.72 19.76 -34.52
N SER A 508 -36.87 21.01 -34.10
CA SER A 508 -36.82 22.21 -34.95
C SER A 508 -35.39 22.68 -35.30
N ILE A 509 -34.33 22.17 -34.67
CA ILE A 509 -32.95 22.58 -34.92
C ILE A 509 -32.26 21.56 -35.85
N PRO A 510 -31.65 21.98 -36.98
CA PRO A 510 -30.90 21.08 -37.83
C PRO A 510 -29.74 20.39 -37.08
N PRO A 511 -29.50 19.08 -37.28
CA PRO A 511 -28.42 18.35 -36.59
C PRO A 511 -27.03 18.96 -36.79
N GLU A 512 -26.75 19.54 -37.97
CA GLU A 512 -25.47 20.20 -38.24
C GLU A 512 -25.29 21.48 -37.42
N THR A 513 -26.36 22.27 -37.23
CA THR A 513 -26.35 23.46 -36.38
C THR A 513 -26.11 23.08 -34.92
N ALA A 514 -26.76 22.02 -34.44
CA ALA A 514 -26.52 21.49 -33.09
C ALA A 514 -25.06 21.04 -32.91
N ARG A 515 -24.50 20.31 -33.90
CA ARG A 515 -23.09 19.88 -33.89
C ARG A 515 -22.13 21.07 -33.91
N LYS A 516 -22.39 22.11 -34.72
CA LYS A 516 -21.57 23.34 -34.76
C LYS A 516 -21.57 24.02 -33.40
N ARG A 517 -22.74 24.23 -32.81
CA ARG A 517 -22.90 24.84 -31.47
C ARG A 517 -22.21 24.04 -30.38
N PHE A 518 -22.30 22.71 -30.44
CA PHE A 518 -21.61 21.82 -29.51
C PHE A 518 -20.08 21.95 -29.61
N ASN A 519 -19.53 21.97 -30.83
CA ASN A 519 -18.10 22.16 -31.05
C ASN A 519 -17.61 23.53 -30.57
N LEU A 520 -18.40 24.59 -30.81
CA LEU A 520 -18.14 25.93 -30.30
C LEU A 520 -18.14 25.97 -28.77
N ALA A 521 -19.06 25.26 -28.11
CA ALA A 521 -19.07 25.12 -26.66
C ALA A 521 -17.79 24.44 -26.15
N LEU A 522 -17.36 23.34 -26.79
CA LEU A 522 -16.11 22.65 -26.42
C LEU A 522 -14.88 23.55 -26.60
N MET A 523 -14.84 24.36 -27.65
CA MET A 523 -13.77 25.37 -27.83
C MET A 523 -13.81 26.38 -26.69
N GLY A 524 -14.97 26.97 -26.40
CA GLY A 524 -15.13 27.92 -25.30
C GLY A 524 -14.71 27.35 -23.94
N ILE A 525 -15.06 26.09 -23.64
CA ILE A 525 -14.65 25.41 -22.41
C ILE A 525 -13.11 25.31 -22.31
N ARG A 526 -12.44 24.93 -23.40
CA ARG A 526 -10.97 24.80 -23.43
C ARG A 526 -10.28 26.11 -23.15
N GLU A 527 -10.75 27.19 -23.79
CA GLU A 527 -10.20 28.53 -23.58
C GLU A 527 -10.46 29.04 -22.15
N VAL A 528 -11.69 28.86 -21.64
CA VAL A 528 -12.09 29.33 -20.30
C VAL A 528 -11.29 28.66 -19.18
N PHE A 529 -11.04 27.36 -19.28
CA PHE A 529 -10.29 26.62 -18.25
C PHE A 529 -8.79 26.48 -18.57
N GLY A 530 -8.34 26.88 -19.76
CA GLY A 530 -6.98 26.68 -20.23
C GLY A 530 -6.58 25.19 -20.19
N ILE A 531 -7.42 24.32 -20.75
CA ILE A 531 -7.23 22.86 -20.70
C ILE A 531 -7.14 22.22 -22.08
N ASN A 532 -6.47 21.07 -22.12
CA ASN A 532 -6.34 20.27 -23.33
C ASN A 532 -7.54 19.36 -23.56
N ARG A 533 -7.68 18.84 -24.79
CA ARG A 533 -8.79 17.95 -25.17
C ARG A 533 -8.88 16.69 -24.31
N GLU A 534 -7.74 16.19 -23.82
CA GLU A 534 -7.66 14.99 -22.97
C GLU A 534 -8.26 15.18 -21.57
N GLN A 535 -8.52 16.43 -21.16
CA GLN A 535 -9.17 16.76 -19.90
C GLN A 535 -10.69 16.97 -20.06
N ILE A 536 -11.21 16.89 -21.28
CA ILE A 536 -12.63 17.05 -21.58
C ILE A 536 -13.24 15.73 -22.01
N PHE A 537 -14.22 15.27 -21.26
CA PHE A 537 -14.96 14.06 -21.54
C PHE A 537 -16.38 14.41 -21.99
N ILE A 538 -16.84 13.74 -23.03
CA ILE A 538 -18.11 14.05 -23.70
C ILE A 538 -19.06 12.86 -23.57
N LYS A 539 -20.30 13.13 -23.18
CA LYS A 539 -21.38 12.14 -23.20
C LYS A 539 -22.59 12.68 -23.96
N THR A 540 -22.95 12.00 -25.04
CA THR A 540 -24.15 12.34 -25.83
C THR A 540 -25.34 11.51 -25.36
N ARG A 541 -26.42 12.15 -24.89
CA ARG A 541 -27.69 11.46 -24.60
C ARG A 541 -28.48 11.26 -25.90
N ALA A 542 -28.19 10.20 -26.66
CA ALA A 542 -29.16 9.72 -27.64
C ALA A 542 -30.29 8.99 -26.89
N ARG A 543 -31.56 9.36 -27.10
CA ARG A 543 -32.70 8.59 -26.59
C ARG A 543 -32.59 7.16 -27.13
N GLN A 544 -32.25 6.20 -26.27
CA GLN A 544 -32.39 4.79 -26.62
C GLN A 544 -33.89 4.45 -26.59
N VAL A 545 -34.42 4.09 -27.75
CA VAL A 545 -35.73 3.43 -27.85
C VAL A 545 -35.49 1.96 -27.52
N GLY A 546 -35.87 1.52 -26.32
CA GLY A 546 -35.85 0.09 -25.94
C GLY A 546 -35.33 -0.23 -24.54
N ASN A 547 -35.89 -1.30 -23.97
CA ASN A 547 -35.97 -1.69 -22.57
C ASN A 547 -34.66 -2.15 -21.87
N THR A 548 -33.51 -1.57 -22.18
CA THR A 548 -32.20 -1.98 -21.60
C THR A 548 -31.52 -0.83 -20.89
N GLN A 549 -32.07 -0.42 -19.74
CA GLN A 549 -31.47 0.60 -18.88
C GLN A 549 -30.60 0.00 -17.74
N TYR A 550 -30.58 -1.32 -17.57
CA TYR A 550 -29.61 -2.02 -16.73
C TYR A 550 -29.22 -3.33 -17.41
N GLY A 551 -28.15 -3.30 -18.19
CA GLY A 551 -27.62 -4.47 -18.88
C GLY A 551 -26.11 -4.42 -18.90
N ASN A 552 -25.47 -5.44 -18.34
CA ASN A 552 -24.05 -5.71 -18.48
C ASN A 552 -23.64 -5.54 -19.97
N PRO A 553 -22.63 -4.74 -20.33
CA PRO A 553 -22.18 -4.56 -21.72
C PRO A 553 -21.85 -5.88 -22.44
N GLU A 554 -21.59 -6.95 -21.71
CA GLU A 554 -21.32 -8.29 -22.28
C GLU A 554 -22.56 -8.97 -22.87
N ALA A 555 -23.78 -8.64 -22.39
CA ALA A 555 -25.00 -9.33 -22.84
C ALA A 555 -25.64 -8.71 -24.10
N SER A 556 -25.29 -7.46 -24.45
CA SER A 556 -25.87 -6.76 -25.60
C SER A 556 -25.25 -7.17 -26.94
N ALA A 557 -24.10 -7.86 -26.92
CA ALA A 557 -23.42 -8.36 -28.11
C ALA A 557 -24.08 -9.61 -28.73
N GLN A 558 -24.96 -10.32 -28.01
CA GLN A 558 -25.56 -11.59 -28.48
C GLN A 558 -27.02 -11.50 -28.97
N SER A 559 -27.70 -10.36 -28.84
CA SER A 559 -29.16 -10.29 -29.08
C SER A 559 -29.60 -9.57 -30.36
N LYS A 560 -28.67 -9.08 -31.20
CA LYS A 560 -28.99 -8.49 -32.52
C LYS A 560 -28.70 -9.45 -33.67
N GLU A 561 -29.22 -10.67 -33.62
CA GLU A 561 -29.15 -11.58 -34.77
C GLU A 561 -30.32 -12.61 -34.74
N SER A 562 -31.56 -12.12 -34.79
CA SER A 562 -32.64 -12.90 -35.41
C SER A 562 -33.79 -11.97 -35.78
N LYS A 563 -34.50 -12.31 -36.86
CA LYS A 563 -35.65 -11.59 -37.47
C LYS A 563 -35.27 -10.59 -38.56
N ASN A 564 -34.79 -11.12 -39.69
CA ASN A 564 -35.47 -10.98 -40.99
C ASN A 564 -34.63 -11.69 -42.07
N ALA A 565 -35.07 -12.87 -42.50
CA ALA A 565 -34.57 -13.50 -43.71
C ALA A 565 -35.78 -14.00 -44.52
N PRO A 566 -35.95 -13.63 -45.80
CA PRO A 566 -36.93 -14.24 -46.67
C PRO A 566 -36.44 -15.62 -47.14
N GLU A 567 -37.37 -16.56 -47.27
CA GLU A 567 -37.15 -17.87 -47.90
C GLU A 567 -36.65 -17.72 -49.33
N LEU A 568 -35.49 -18.32 -49.64
CA LEU A 568 -35.06 -18.58 -51.01
C LEU A 568 -34.52 -20.01 -51.11
N LYS A 569 -35.03 -20.68 -52.15
CA LYS A 569 -34.87 -22.10 -52.46
C LYS A 569 -33.41 -22.50 -52.69
N LYS A 570 -33.13 -23.76 -52.35
CA LYS A 570 -31.93 -24.54 -52.68
C LYS A 570 -31.62 -24.45 -54.17
N ASP A 571 -30.37 -24.13 -54.51
CA ASP A 571 -29.70 -24.85 -55.59
C ASP A 571 -28.18 -24.96 -55.42
N ASN A 572 -27.64 -25.97 -56.08
CA ASN A 572 -26.39 -26.67 -55.82
C ASN A 572 -25.10 -25.99 -56.31
N ARG A 573 -24.02 -26.26 -55.57
CA ARG A 573 -22.58 -26.41 -55.98
C ARG A 573 -21.86 -25.19 -56.57
N ASN A 574 -20.89 -24.66 -55.80
CA ASN A 574 -19.48 -24.82 -56.18
C ASN A 574 -18.50 -24.56 -55.02
N ARG A 575 -17.49 -25.43 -54.92
CA ARG A 575 -16.34 -25.33 -54.02
C ARG A 575 -15.46 -24.16 -54.45
N TYR A 576 -15.13 -23.26 -53.51
CA TYR A 576 -13.86 -22.55 -53.52
C TYR A 576 -13.22 -22.59 -52.13
N LYS A 577 -11.94 -22.99 -52.12
CA LYS A 577 -11.04 -23.02 -50.97
C LYS A 577 -10.80 -21.61 -50.44
N GLY A 578 -10.69 -21.49 -49.12
CA GLY A 578 -9.88 -20.46 -48.47
C GLY A 578 -10.65 -19.43 -47.66
N ASN A 579 -11.22 -19.84 -46.53
CA ASN A 579 -11.87 -18.94 -45.58
C ASN A 579 -10.87 -18.16 -44.70
N LYS A 580 -9.66 -17.89 -45.22
CA LYS A 580 -8.61 -17.13 -44.51
C LYS A 580 -9.06 -15.71 -44.18
N PHE A 581 -9.93 -15.11 -45.01
CA PHE A 581 -10.46 -13.77 -44.76
C PHE A 581 -11.53 -13.73 -43.65
N GLN A 582 -12.38 -14.75 -43.51
CA GLN A 582 -13.31 -14.82 -42.38
C GLN A 582 -12.59 -15.14 -41.08
N GLN A 583 -11.64 -16.10 -41.10
CA GLN A 583 -10.81 -16.42 -39.94
C GLN A 583 -9.98 -15.21 -39.48
N ALA A 584 -9.30 -14.51 -40.39
CA ALA A 584 -8.53 -13.30 -40.04
C ALA A 584 -9.41 -12.16 -39.52
N ARG A 585 -10.67 -12.07 -39.95
CA ARG A 585 -11.63 -11.04 -39.49
C ARG A 585 -12.23 -11.39 -38.12
N GLU A 586 -12.43 -12.67 -37.83
CA GLU A 586 -12.79 -13.16 -36.49
C GLU A 586 -11.62 -13.07 -35.51
N GLU A 587 -10.39 -13.34 -35.97
CA GLU A 587 -9.17 -13.16 -35.18
C GLU A 587 -8.90 -11.67 -34.92
N ALA A 588 -9.06 -10.79 -35.91
CA ALA A 588 -8.95 -9.35 -35.73
C ALA A 588 -10.03 -8.83 -34.78
N LYS A 589 -11.28 -9.31 -34.88
CA LYS A 589 -12.34 -8.97 -33.91
C LYS A 589 -12.03 -9.50 -32.51
N ARG A 590 -11.47 -10.70 -32.37
CA ARG A 590 -11.05 -11.25 -31.07
C ARG A 590 -9.87 -10.49 -30.48
N GLN A 591 -8.88 -10.13 -31.29
CA GLN A 591 -7.74 -9.32 -30.88
C GLN A 591 -8.17 -7.90 -30.54
N GLU A 592 -9.11 -7.31 -31.27
CA GLU A 592 -9.68 -5.99 -30.98
C GLU A 592 -10.55 -6.03 -29.71
N ALA A 593 -11.37 -7.07 -29.53
CA ALA A 593 -12.12 -7.30 -28.30
C ALA A 593 -11.20 -7.58 -27.09
N GLN A 594 -10.12 -8.34 -27.27
CA GLN A 594 -9.09 -8.55 -26.24
C GLN A 594 -8.32 -7.26 -25.95
N ARG A 595 -8.03 -6.43 -26.96
CA ARG A 595 -7.37 -5.13 -26.81
C ARG A 595 -8.28 -4.10 -26.14
N LEU A 596 -9.59 -4.14 -26.40
CA LEU A 596 -10.63 -3.36 -25.72
C LEU A 596 -10.83 -3.84 -24.27
N ALA A 597 -10.81 -5.16 -24.03
CA ALA A 597 -10.88 -5.74 -22.69
C ALA A 597 -9.59 -5.49 -21.87
N GLN A 598 -8.43 -5.41 -22.53
CA GLN A 598 -7.13 -5.06 -21.92
C GLN A 598 -6.91 -3.56 -21.75
N LYS A 599 -7.74 -2.71 -22.36
CA LYS A 599 -7.68 -1.27 -22.14
C LYS A 599 -8.22 -1.01 -20.73
N LYS A 600 -7.32 -1.02 -19.74
CA LYS A 600 -7.66 -0.74 -18.34
C LYS A 600 -8.58 0.48 -18.28
N ARG A 601 -9.78 0.29 -17.70
CA ARG A 601 -10.74 1.37 -17.43
C ARG A 601 -10.02 2.45 -16.65
N LYS A 602 -9.90 3.64 -17.23
CA LYS A 602 -9.12 4.73 -16.61
C LYS A 602 -9.97 5.39 -15.54
N MET A 603 -9.72 5.04 -14.29
CA MET A 603 -10.33 5.69 -13.13
C MET A 603 -9.56 6.98 -12.82
N HIS A 604 -10.29 8.03 -12.48
CA HIS A 604 -9.75 9.32 -12.05
C HIS A 604 -10.12 9.55 -10.59
N VAL A 605 -9.25 10.19 -9.81
CA VAL A 605 -9.56 10.53 -8.42
C VAL A 605 -10.03 11.98 -8.34
N VAL A 606 -11.13 12.21 -7.63
CA VAL A 606 -11.68 13.52 -7.32
C VAL A 606 -11.86 13.66 -5.81
N GLN A 607 -11.96 14.90 -5.33
CA GLN A 607 -12.13 15.21 -3.90
C GLN A 607 -13.49 15.86 -3.65
N GLU A 608 -14.16 15.49 -2.56
CA GLU A 608 -15.40 16.11 -2.07
C GLU A 608 -15.42 16.08 -0.53
N ASP A 609 -15.54 17.23 0.13
CA ASP A 609 -15.62 17.39 1.60
C ASP A 609 -14.60 16.54 2.37
N GLY A 610 -13.34 16.55 1.91
CA GLY A 610 -12.24 15.79 2.51
C GLY A 610 -12.24 14.28 2.23
N ALA A 611 -13.15 13.77 1.40
CA ALA A 611 -13.17 12.41 0.90
C ALA A 611 -12.61 12.34 -0.53
N TYR A 612 -12.01 11.22 -0.90
CA TYR A 612 -11.54 10.91 -2.24
C TYR A 612 -12.45 9.88 -2.91
N PHE A 613 -12.79 10.10 -4.18
CA PHE A 613 -13.63 9.19 -4.95
C PHE A 613 -13.01 8.87 -6.30
N TYR A 614 -13.12 7.61 -6.72
CA TYR A 614 -12.91 7.27 -8.11
C TYR A 614 -14.13 7.64 -8.96
N VAL A 615 -13.88 8.29 -10.08
CA VAL A 615 -14.84 8.56 -11.15
C VAL A 615 -14.34 7.98 -12.47
N ASN A 616 -15.28 7.64 -13.35
CA ASN A 616 -15.01 7.16 -14.69
C ASN A 616 -15.89 7.92 -15.68
N PHE A 617 -15.28 8.65 -16.60
CA PHE A 617 -16.00 9.54 -17.51
C PHE A 617 -16.43 8.86 -18.82
N THR A 618 -15.99 7.64 -19.11
CA THR A 618 -16.13 7.02 -20.44
C THR A 618 -16.93 5.72 -20.47
N ASP A 619 -16.74 4.85 -19.48
CA ASP A 619 -17.11 3.43 -19.60
C ASP A 619 -18.50 3.11 -19.04
N TYR A 620 -19.07 4.00 -18.22
CA TYR A 620 -20.35 3.83 -17.55
C TYR A 620 -21.38 4.88 -17.99
N LEU A 621 -22.66 4.65 -17.69
CA LEU A 621 -23.73 5.62 -17.97
C LEU A 621 -23.59 6.91 -17.16
N ASP A 622 -23.08 6.81 -15.94
CA ASP A 622 -22.82 7.92 -15.04
C ASP A 622 -21.33 7.94 -14.64
N THR A 623 -20.89 9.02 -14.00
CA THR A 623 -19.47 9.23 -13.67
C THR A 623 -19.00 8.43 -12.46
N GLY A 624 -19.93 7.91 -11.64
CA GLY A 624 -19.62 7.29 -10.35
C GLY A 624 -19.80 8.21 -9.15
N LEU A 625 -20.09 9.49 -9.36
CA LEU A 625 -20.36 10.47 -8.30
C LEU A 625 -21.45 11.45 -8.78
N PHE A 626 -22.61 11.43 -8.12
CA PHE A 626 -23.70 12.38 -8.37
C PHE A 626 -23.46 13.67 -7.57
N ILE A 627 -22.94 14.70 -8.23
CA ILE A 627 -22.55 15.98 -7.59
C ILE A 627 -23.75 16.75 -7.00
N ASP A 628 -24.96 16.50 -7.50
CA ASP A 628 -26.22 17.05 -7.01
C ASP A 628 -26.58 16.59 -5.60
N HIS A 629 -26.16 15.38 -5.21
CA HIS A 629 -26.37 14.82 -3.88
C HIS A 629 -25.26 15.15 -2.87
N ARG A 630 -24.37 16.10 -3.19
CA ARG A 630 -23.27 16.50 -2.29
C ARG A 630 -23.76 16.94 -0.91
N ASN A 631 -24.76 17.82 -0.85
CA ASN A 631 -25.31 18.29 0.42
C ASN A 631 -25.98 17.17 1.21
N MET A 632 -26.67 16.23 0.53
CA MET A 632 -27.24 15.03 1.17
C MET A 632 -26.13 14.19 1.82
N ARG A 633 -25.02 13.95 1.12
CA ARG A 633 -23.88 13.20 1.69
C ARG A 633 -23.24 13.91 2.89
N SER A 634 -23.17 15.24 2.87
CA SER A 634 -22.70 16.05 4.00
C SER A 634 -23.64 15.95 5.22
N MET A 635 -24.96 15.92 4.99
CA MET A 635 -25.96 15.69 6.02
C MET A 635 -25.82 14.29 6.64
N ILE A 636 -25.71 13.25 5.81
CA ILE A 636 -25.47 11.86 6.24
C ILE A 636 -24.21 11.78 7.10
N ARG A 637 -23.09 12.38 6.65
CA ARG A 637 -21.84 12.44 7.42
C ARG A 637 -22.05 13.00 8.81
N SER A 638 -22.79 14.11 8.91
CA SER A 638 -23.05 14.79 10.18
C SER A 638 -23.91 13.96 11.13
N ALA A 639 -24.88 13.21 10.59
CA ALA A 639 -25.74 12.31 11.35
C ALA A 639 -25.06 10.98 11.75
N SER A 640 -23.90 10.65 11.16
CA SER A 640 -23.32 9.30 11.26
C SER A 640 -22.44 9.06 12.49
N ARG A 641 -22.10 10.07 13.30
CA ARG A 641 -21.12 9.88 14.38
C ARG A 641 -21.61 8.86 15.43
N GLY A 642 -20.92 7.73 15.52
CA GLY A 642 -21.26 6.63 16.43
C GLY A 642 -22.47 5.79 16.00
N ALA A 643 -23.08 6.09 14.85
CA ALA A 643 -24.28 5.44 14.33
C ALA A 643 -23.98 4.14 13.59
N ASP A 644 -24.93 3.19 13.64
CA ASP A 644 -25.04 2.10 12.69
C ASP A 644 -25.81 2.59 11.45
N VAL A 645 -25.15 2.64 10.29
CA VAL A 645 -25.67 3.28 9.06
C VAL A 645 -26.03 2.24 8.00
N LEU A 646 -27.20 2.37 7.39
CA LEU A 646 -27.63 1.57 6.24
C LEU A 646 -27.74 2.44 4.99
N ASN A 647 -27.11 2.03 3.89
CA ASN A 647 -27.24 2.65 2.59
C ASN A 647 -27.84 1.65 1.60
N LEU A 648 -29.09 1.90 1.19
CA LEU A 648 -29.82 1.09 0.21
C LEU A 648 -29.72 1.74 -1.17
N PHE A 649 -29.56 0.91 -2.21
CA PHE A 649 -29.22 1.36 -3.56
C PHE A 649 -27.87 2.09 -3.56
N ALA A 650 -26.90 1.47 -2.89
CA ALA A 650 -25.66 2.15 -2.50
C ALA A 650 -24.81 2.65 -3.68
N TYR A 651 -24.99 2.10 -4.88
CA TYR A 651 -24.20 2.42 -6.07
C TYR A 651 -22.70 2.32 -5.76
N THR A 652 -21.91 3.35 -6.05
CA THR A 652 -20.46 3.43 -5.77
C THR A 652 -20.15 3.78 -4.30
N CYS A 653 -21.13 3.69 -3.41
CA CYS A 653 -21.02 3.81 -1.95
C CYS A 653 -20.49 5.19 -1.48
N THR A 654 -20.72 6.26 -2.23
CA THR A 654 -20.21 7.60 -1.89
C THR A 654 -20.79 8.14 -0.57
N ALA A 655 -22.08 7.94 -0.33
CA ALA A 655 -22.72 8.25 0.95
C ALA A 655 -22.15 7.40 2.10
N SER A 656 -21.90 6.11 1.85
CA SER A 656 -21.32 5.19 2.84
C SER A 656 -19.90 5.61 3.26
N VAL A 657 -19.07 6.08 2.33
CA VAL A 657 -17.73 6.63 2.63
C VAL A 657 -17.85 7.85 3.52
N HIS A 658 -18.75 8.79 3.20
CA HIS A 658 -18.99 9.97 4.03
C HIS A 658 -19.50 9.62 5.43
N ALA A 659 -20.39 8.64 5.54
CA ALA A 659 -20.84 8.11 6.83
C ALA A 659 -19.66 7.55 7.66
N ALA A 660 -18.82 6.71 7.05
CA ALA A 660 -17.65 6.13 7.70
C ALA A 660 -16.64 7.21 8.14
N LEU A 661 -16.34 8.19 7.28
CA LEU A 661 -15.48 9.34 7.62
C LEU A 661 -16.12 10.31 8.63
N GLY A 662 -17.44 10.29 8.76
CA GLY A 662 -18.20 10.96 9.82
C GLY A 662 -18.11 10.28 11.18
N GLY A 663 -17.50 9.08 11.23
CA GLY A 663 -17.32 8.31 12.45
C GLY A 663 -18.45 7.32 12.73
N ALA A 664 -19.13 6.82 11.69
CA ALA A 664 -20.05 5.68 11.82
C ALA A 664 -19.39 4.51 12.56
N LYS A 665 -20.17 3.89 13.44
CA LYS A 665 -19.77 2.67 14.15
C LYS A 665 -19.71 1.50 13.19
N SER A 666 -20.72 1.37 12.33
CA SER A 666 -20.77 0.43 11.21
C SER A 666 -21.50 1.05 10.01
N VAL A 667 -21.21 0.55 8.81
CA VAL A 667 -21.88 0.94 7.57
C VAL A 667 -22.22 -0.29 6.75
N THR A 668 -23.50 -0.48 6.46
CA THR A 668 -24.00 -1.56 5.60
C THR A 668 -24.45 -0.97 4.27
N SER A 669 -23.80 -1.37 3.18
CA SER A 669 -24.08 -0.89 1.82
C SER A 669 -24.69 -2.02 1.00
N VAL A 670 -25.92 -1.82 0.53
CA VAL A 670 -26.68 -2.83 -0.22
C VAL A 670 -26.96 -2.31 -1.62
N ASP A 671 -26.57 -3.08 -2.63
CA ASP A 671 -26.85 -2.78 -4.03
C ASP A 671 -27.06 -4.07 -4.81
N LEU A 672 -27.79 -4.03 -5.92
CA LEU A 672 -27.99 -5.20 -6.78
C LEU A 672 -26.69 -5.58 -7.53
N SER A 673 -25.81 -4.60 -7.79
CA SER A 673 -24.62 -4.71 -8.62
C SER A 673 -23.36 -4.96 -7.80
N GLN A 674 -22.79 -6.16 -7.93
CA GLN A 674 -21.48 -6.47 -7.36
C GLN A 674 -20.39 -5.50 -7.87
N ASN A 675 -20.44 -5.12 -9.15
CA ASN A 675 -19.45 -4.20 -9.75
C ASN A 675 -19.45 -2.82 -9.08
N TYR A 676 -20.63 -2.31 -8.67
CA TYR A 676 -20.71 -1.02 -7.99
C TYR A 676 -20.26 -1.12 -6.54
N LEU A 677 -20.56 -2.23 -5.87
CA LEU A 677 -20.04 -2.50 -4.52
C LEU A 677 -18.52 -2.66 -4.52
N ASP A 678 -17.94 -3.29 -5.53
CA ASP A 678 -16.48 -3.42 -5.65
C ASP A 678 -15.82 -2.06 -5.92
N TRP A 679 -16.44 -1.19 -6.74
CA TRP A 679 -16.04 0.21 -6.84
C TRP A 679 -16.19 0.94 -5.49
N GLY A 680 -17.27 0.68 -4.76
CA GLY A 680 -17.46 1.17 -3.39
C GLY A 680 -16.32 0.77 -2.45
N LYS A 681 -15.89 -0.48 -2.46
CA LYS A 681 -14.71 -0.95 -1.69
C LYS A 681 -13.44 -0.19 -2.09
N GLN A 682 -13.24 0.07 -3.39
CA GLN A 682 -12.12 0.89 -3.84
C GLN A 682 -12.20 2.33 -3.28
N ASN A 683 -13.40 2.93 -3.25
CA ASN A 683 -13.59 4.24 -2.64
C ASN A 683 -13.33 4.21 -1.12
N PHE A 684 -13.73 3.16 -0.40
CA PHE A 684 -13.39 3.02 1.03
C PHE A 684 -11.87 2.95 1.24
N ALA A 685 -11.19 2.07 0.52
CA ALA A 685 -9.74 1.90 0.63
C ALA A 685 -8.97 3.17 0.25
N LEU A 686 -9.42 3.90 -0.78
CA LEU A 686 -8.86 5.20 -1.18
C LEU A 686 -8.91 6.25 -0.04
N ASN A 687 -9.80 6.08 0.94
CA ASN A 687 -9.92 6.95 2.11
C ASN A 687 -9.28 6.35 3.38
N GLY A 688 -8.49 5.28 3.25
CA GLY A 688 -7.86 4.61 4.39
C GLY A 688 -8.86 3.93 5.33
N LEU A 689 -10.05 3.58 4.83
CA LEU A 689 -11.04 2.78 5.54
C LEU A 689 -10.76 1.31 5.25
N ASP A 690 -10.50 0.53 6.31
CA ASP A 690 -10.20 -0.89 6.21
C ASP A 690 -11.44 -1.67 5.76
N VAL A 691 -11.43 -2.21 4.54
CA VAL A 691 -12.55 -2.97 3.96
C VAL A 691 -12.61 -4.43 4.40
N THR A 692 -11.60 -4.91 5.15
CA THR A 692 -11.53 -6.29 5.64
C THR A 692 -12.23 -6.47 7.00
N THR A 693 -12.51 -5.36 7.68
CA THR A 693 -13.24 -5.35 8.95
C THR A 693 -14.72 -5.69 8.77
N SER A 694 -15.34 -6.25 9.80
CA SER A 694 -16.79 -6.49 9.84
C SER A 694 -17.62 -5.22 9.98
N ARG A 695 -17.00 -4.06 10.28
CA ARG A 695 -17.71 -2.77 10.41
C ARG A 695 -18.28 -2.26 9.09
N TYR A 696 -17.68 -2.63 7.95
CA TYR A 696 -18.14 -2.17 6.64
C TYR A 696 -18.59 -3.37 5.81
N GLN A 697 -19.90 -3.43 5.55
CA GLN A 697 -20.52 -4.53 4.81
C GLN A 697 -20.93 -4.08 3.41
N PHE A 698 -20.68 -4.93 2.42
CA PHE A 698 -21.01 -4.70 1.02
C PHE A 698 -21.82 -5.89 0.51
N ILE A 699 -23.13 -5.71 0.35
CA ILE A 699 -24.07 -6.81 0.13
C ILE A 699 -24.72 -6.70 -1.24
N ALA A 700 -24.39 -7.64 -2.12
CA ALA A 700 -24.98 -7.75 -3.45
C ALA A 700 -26.33 -8.48 -3.38
N SER A 701 -27.43 -7.75 -3.24
CA SER A 701 -28.78 -8.34 -3.10
C SER A 701 -29.86 -7.45 -3.70
N ASP A 702 -31.02 -8.06 -3.98
CA ASP A 702 -32.25 -7.29 -4.15
C ASP A 702 -32.61 -6.60 -2.83
N ILE A 703 -32.90 -5.30 -2.90
CA ILE A 703 -33.08 -4.44 -1.73
C ILE A 703 -34.38 -4.82 -0.99
N PHE A 704 -35.45 -5.15 -1.70
CA PHE A 704 -36.75 -5.45 -1.08
C PHE A 704 -36.71 -6.77 -0.34
N ASP A 705 -36.05 -7.78 -0.92
CA ASP A 705 -35.87 -9.08 -0.27
C ASP A 705 -34.92 -8.94 0.91
N TRP A 706 -33.78 -8.26 0.72
CA TRP A 706 -32.79 -8.08 1.78
C TRP A 706 -33.35 -7.35 3.00
N ILE A 707 -34.04 -6.22 2.81
CA ILE A 707 -34.57 -5.43 3.93
C ILE A 707 -35.72 -6.14 4.65
N LYS A 708 -36.46 -7.00 3.94
CA LYS A 708 -37.53 -7.80 4.52
C LYS A 708 -36.98 -8.87 5.46
N ASP A 709 -35.90 -9.52 5.04
CA ASP A 709 -35.31 -10.65 5.77
C ASP A 709 -34.30 -10.21 6.85
N ASN A 710 -33.72 -9.01 6.71
CA ASN A 710 -32.84 -8.44 7.72
C ASN A 710 -33.61 -8.04 8.98
N THR A 711 -33.02 -8.26 10.16
CA THR A 711 -33.59 -7.92 11.48
C THR A 711 -32.82 -6.85 12.24
N ASP A 712 -31.70 -6.38 11.69
CA ASP A 712 -30.84 -5.42 12.36
C ASP A 712 -31.52 -4.05 12.45
N GLN A 713 -31.08 -3.25 13.42
CA GLN A 713 -31.55 -1.89 13.62
C GLN A 713 -30.44 -0.90 13.25
N PHE A 714 -30.82 0.21 12.64
CA PHE A 714 -29.92 1.26 12.15
C PHE A 714 -30.37 2.61 12.67
N ASP A 715 -29.42 3.47 13.00
CA ASP A 715 -29.69 4.82 13.48
C ASP A 715 -29.87 5.80 12.31
N VAL A 716 -29.21 5.53 11.18
CA VAL A 716 -29.31 6.33 9.95
C VAL A 716 -29.54 5.39 8.77
N ILE A 717 -30.62 5.59 8.03
CA ILE A 717 -30.90 4.86 6.80
C ILE A 717 -30.96 5.83 5.63
N PHE A 718 -30.12 5.64 4.63
CA PHE A 718 -30.17 6.37 3.37
C PHE A 718 -30.77 5.50 2.27
N ILE A 719 -31.72 6.06 1.53
CA ILE A 719 -32.45 5.38 0.47
C ILE A 719 -32.54 6.34 -0.74
N ASP A 720 -31.81 6.01 -1.80
CA ASP A 720 -31.78 6.80 -3.03
C ASP A 720 -31.99 5.90 -4.25
N PRO A 721 -33.23 5.42 -4.48
CA PRO A 721 -33.48 4.46 -5.52
C PRO A 721 -33.54 5.14 -6.90
N PRO A 722 -33.23 4.42 -7.99
CA PRO A 722 -33.47 4.92 -9.33
C PRO A 722 -34.97 5.09 -9.58
N THR A 723 -35.41 5.99 -10.47
CA THR A 723 -36.86 6.14 -10.78
C THR A 723 -37.51 4.83 -11.18
N PHE A 724 -36.81 4.04 -12.01
CA PHE A 724 -37.23 2.74 -12.49
C PHE A 724 -36.05 1.78 -12.47
N SER A 725 -36.29 0.52 -12.09
CA SER A 725 -35.29 -0.54 -12.22
C SER A 725 -35.91 -1.83 -12.75
N ASN A 726 -35.24 -2.43 -13.73
CA ASN A 726 -35.59 -3.73 -14.28
C ASN A 726 -34.66 -4.77 -13.65
N SER A 727 -35.12 -5.46 -12.60
CA SER A 727 -34.37 -6.59 -12.06
C SER A 727 -34.78 -7.86 -12.78
N LYS A 728 -33.85 -8.49 -13.49
CA LYS A 728 -34.04 -9.87 -14.02
C LYS A 728 -34.12 -10.92 -12.91
N LYS A 729 -33.78 -10.56 -11.67
CA LYS A 729 -33.80 -11.43 -10.48
C LYS A 729 -35.03 -11.20 -9.59
N PHE A 730 -35.91 -10.27 -9.96
CA PHE A 730 -37.18 -9.99 -9.27
C PHE A 730 -38.36 -10.49 -10.14
N GLN A 731 -39.44 -10.97 -9.52
CA GLN A 731 -40.72 -11.13 -10.21
C GLN A 731 -41.40 -9.75 -10.35
N GLY A 732 -40.89 -8.88 -11.23
CA GLY A 732 -41.46 -7.55 -11.50
C GLY A 732 -40.45 -6.43 -11.80
N THR A 733 -40.96 -5.20 -11.96
CA THR A 733 -40.18 -3.95 -12.15
C THR A 733 -40.33 -3.06 -10.92
N PHE A 734 -39.28 -2.37 -10.47
CA PHE A 734 -39.37 -1.34 -9.43
C PHE A 734 -39.76 0.02 -10.06
N ASP A 735 -40.68 0.73 -9.44
CA ASP A 735 -41.10 2.10 -9.76
C ASP A 735 -41.14 2.91 -8.46
N VAL A 736 -40.35 3.98 -8.36
CA VAL A 736 -40.25 4.76 -7.13
C VAL A 736 -41.57 5.38 -6.69
N GLN A 737 -42.44 5.81 -7.61
CA GLN A 737 -43.71 6.46 -7.27
C GLN A 737 -44.77 5.45 -6.80
N ARG A 738 -44.67 4.21 -7.28
CA ARG A 738 -45.59 3.13 -6.89
C ARG A 738 -45.14 2.44 -5.60
N ASP A 739 -43.83 2.25 -5.44
CA ASP A 739 -43.28 1.30 -4.46
C ASP A 739 -42.64 1.99 -3.23
N HIS A 740 -42.49 3.33 -3.21
CA HIS A 740 -41.83 4.04 -2.09
C HIS A 740 -42.50 3.78 -0.75
N THR A 741 -43.83 3.74 -0.67
CA THR A 741 -44.55 3.50 0.59
C THR A 741 -44.17 2.16 1.20
N ALA A 742 -44.08 1.09 0.40
CA ALA A 742 -43.70 -0.23 0.90
C ALA A 742 -42.22 -0.27 1.34
N LEU A 743 -41.34 0.37 0.57
CA LEU A 743 -39.91 0.46 0.88
C LEU A 743 -39.65 1.23 2.17
N ILE A 744 -40.23 2.43 2.30
CA ILE A 744 -40.10 3.29 3.48
C ILE A 744 -40.64 2.57 4.72
N ASN A 745 -41.82 1.95 4.64
CA ASN A 745 -42.37 1.20 5.78
C ASN A 745 -41.45 0.04 6.21
N ARG A 746 -40.83 -0.68 5.27
CA ARG A 746 -39.86 -1.73 5.62
C ARG A 746 -38.61 -1.15 6.28
N ALA A 747 -38.12 -0.03 5.78
CA ALA A 747 -36.97 0.65 6.36
C ALA A 747 -37.27 1.21 7.76
N MET A 748 -38.47 1.75 7.98
CA MET A 748 -38.92 2.20 9.31
C MET A 748 -38.94 1.06 10.33
N ASN A 749 -39.22 -0.18 9.92
CA ASN A 749 -39.12 -1.36 10.80
C ASN A 749 -37.67 -1.73 11.18
N ARG A 750 -36.68 -1.20 10.46
CA ARG A 750 -35.24 -1.35 10.74
C ARG A 750 -34.66 -0.07 11.35
N LEU A 751 -35.46 0.98 11.54
CA LEU A 751 -35.01 2.24 12.09
C LEU A 751 -35.09 2.19 13.61
N ALA A 752 -33.94 2.39 14.27
CA ALA A 752 -33.85 2.50 15.71
C ALA A 752 -34.68 3.68 16.25
N ASN A 753 -35.08 3.61 17.52
CA ASN A 753 -35.76 4.72 18.19
C ASN A 753 -34.86 5.97 18.18
N GLY A 754 -35.40 7.10 17.71
CA GLY A 754 -34.63 8.34 17.55
C GLY A 754 -33.76 8.40 16.28
N GLY A 755 -33.74 7.33 15.49
CA GLY A 755 -33.04 7.30 14.20
C GLY A 755 -33.70 8.19 13.14
N VAL A 756 -33.05 8.27 11.98
CA VAL A 756 -33.52 9.03 10.82
C VAL A 756 -33.41 8.23 9.51
N ILE A 757 -34.44 8.33 8.66
CA ILE A 757 -34.35 7.95 7.25
C ILE A 757 -34.19 9.21 6.40
N TYR A 758 -33.15 9.22 5.57
CA TYR A 758 -33.02 10.15 4.45
C TYR A 758 -33.46 9.44 3.18
N PHE A 759 -34.65 9.79 2.69
CA PHE A 759 -35.20 9.26 1.44
C PHE A 759 -35.11 10.33 0.36
N SER A 760 -34.49 10.00 -0.77
CA SER A 760 -34.36 10.90 -1.91
C SER A 760 -34.64 10.18 -3.22
N ASN A 761 -35.03 10.91 -4.26
CA ASN A 761 -35.09 10.38 -5.62
C ASN A 761 -35.09 11.50 -6.67
N ASN A 762 -34.77 11.16 -7.92
CA ASN A 762 -34.68 12.11 -9.03
C ASN A 762 -35.92 12.17 -9.94
N PHE A 763 -37.06 11.61 -9.52
CA PHE A 763 -38.29 11.69 -10.31
C PHE A 763 -38.92 13.08 -10.15
N THR A 764 -38.82 13.91 -11.19
CA THR A 764 -39.23 15.33 -11.11
C THR A 764 -40.70 15.57 -10.77
N LYS A 765 -41.56 14.56 -10.95
CA LYS A 765 -42.99 14.61 -10.60
C LYS A 765 -43.33 13.74 -9.38
N PHE A 766 -42.34 13.42 -8.56
CA PHE A 766 -42.54 12.61 -7.38
C PHE A 766 -43.47 13.29 -6.40
N GLU A 767 -44.43 12.53 -5.89
CA GLU A 767 -45.30 12.92 -4.79
C GLU A 767 -45.19 11.86 -3.70
N LEU A 768 -44.84 12.28 -2.47
CA LEU A 768 -44.80 11.37 -1.33
C LEU A 768 -46.23 11.00 -0.95
N ASP A 769 -46.45 9.74 -0.60
CA ASP A 769 -47.77 9.23 -0.24
C ASP A 769 -48.22 9.83 1.09
N GLU A 770 -49.38 10.51 1.08
CA GLU A 770 -49.92 11.23 2.25
C GLU A 770 -50.08 10.32 3.48
N THR A 771 -50.31 9.02 3.29
CA THR A 771 -50.47 8.06 4.39
C THR A 771 -49.20 7.87 5.23
N LEU A 772 -48.03 8.29 4.72
CA LEU A 772 -46.78 8.29 5.48
C LEU A 772 -46.76 9.40 6.54
N TYR A 773 -47.39 10.56 6.28
CA TYR A 773 -47.49 11.66 7.25
C TYR A 773 -48.39 11.29 8.45
N ASP A 774 -49.36 10.40 8.24
CA ASP A 774 -50.19 9.89 9.32
C ASP A 774 -49.39 8.97 10.26
N ARG A 775 -48.41 8.24 9.73
CA ARG A 775 -47.64 7.21 10.46
C ARG A 775 -46.35 7.75 11.08
N TYR A 776 -45.69 8.68 10.40
CA TYR A 776 -44.33 9.09 10.70
C TYR A 776 -44.21 10.61 10.77
N GLU A 777 -43.16 11.09 11.43
CA GLU A 777 -42.77 12.49 11.31
C GLU A 777 -41.98 12.65 10.01
N VAL A 778 -42.51 13.42 9.08
CA VAL A 778 -41.95 13.62 7.74
C VAL A 778 -41.67 15.09 7.53
N THR A 779 -40.42 15.42 7.20
CA THR A 779 -39.98 16.76 6.83
C THR A 779 -39.42 16.73 5.42
N GLU A 780 -39.96 17.53 4.51
CA GLU A 780 -39.33 17.73 3.20
C GLU A 780 -38.08 18.59 3.37
N ILE A 781 -36.95 18.10 2.84
CA ILE A 781 -35.62 18.72 2.94
C ILE A 781 -35.00 18.96 1.54
N THR A 782 -35.84 19.07 0.51
CA THR A 782 -35.41 19.26 -0.88
C THR A 782 -34.57 20.53 -1.03
N SER A 783 -34.98 21.66 -0.44
CA SER A 783 -34.26 22.93 -0.52
C SER A 783 -32.85 22.89 0.10
N GLU A 784 -32.67 22.13 1.17
CA GLU A 784 -31.44 21.99 1.94
C GLU A 784 -30.44 21.10 1.20
N THR A 785 -30.95 20.14 0.42
CA THR A 785 -30.14 19.12 -0.25
C THR A 785 -29.73 19.48 -1.67
N ILE A 786 -30.28 20.57 -2.24
CA ILE A 786 -29.86 21.10 -3.54
C ILE A 786 -28.61 21.97 -3.37
N GLY A 787 -27.52 21.58 -4.06
CA GLY A 787 -26.25 22.32 -4.04
C GLY A 787 -26.36 23.73 -4.64
N PHE A 788 -25.48 24.64 -4.20
CA PHE A 788 -25.44 26.04 -4.65
C PHE A 788 -25.20 26.21 -6.17
N ASP A 789 -24.67 25.17 -6.81
CA ASP A 789 -24.37 25.07 -8.23
C ASP A 789 -25.56 24.58 -9.08
N PHE A 790 -26.69 24.30 -8.43
CA PHE A 790 -27.94 23.91 -9.06
C PHE A 790 -29.04 24.95 -8.82
N ASN A 791 -30.08 24.93 -9.67
CA ASN A 791 -31.18 25.87 -9.55
C ASN A 791 -32.23 25.36 -8.53
N PRO A 792 -32.38 25.98 -7.35
CA PRO A 792 -33.32 25.51 -6.33
C PRO A 792 -34.79 25.64 -6.77
N LYS A 793 -35.10 26.47 -7.77
CA LYS A 793 -36.47 26.59 -8.31
C LYS A 793 -36.83 25.49 -9.30
N LYS A 794 -35.86 24.65 -9.67
CA LYS A 794 -36.04 23.50 -10.57
C LYS A 794 -35.32 22.30 -9.93
N PRO A 795 -35.85 21.77 -8.81
CA PRO A 795 -35.21 20.69 -8.08
C PRO A 795 -35.04 19.49 -9.02
N ILE A 796 -33.82 18.97 -9.04
CA ILE A 796 -33.42 17.81 -9.84
C ILE A 796 -33.64 16.49 -9.08
N HIS A 797 -33.84 16.60 -7.78
CA HIS A 797 -34.22 15.53 -6.87
C HIS A 797 -35.17 16.08 -5.80
N HIS A 798 -35.95 15.18 -5.19
CA HIS A 798 -36.78 15.43 -4.01
C HIS A 798 -36.18 14.67 -2.84
N SER A 799 -36.18 15.27 -1.65
CA SER A 799 -35.58 14.69 -0.44
C SER A 799 -36.46 14.87 0.78
N PHE A 800 -36.52 13.84 1.61
CA PHE A 800 -37.33 13.79 2.82
C PHE A 800 -36.53 13.22 3.99
N GLU A 801 -36.69 13.83 5.15
CA GLU A 801 -36.31 13.30 6.45
C GLU A 801 -37.53 12.62 7.08
N ILE A 802 -37.40 11.34 7.47
CA ILE A 802 -38.51 10.55 8.03
C ILE A 802 -38.08 9.92 9.35
N ARG A 803 -38.91 10.06 10.39
CA ARG A 803 -38.67 9.57 11.76
C ARG A 803 -39.91 8.90 12.35
N HIS A 804 -39.71 8.10 13.39
CA HIS A 804 -40.81 7.63 14.24
C HIS A 804 -41.47 8.82 14.93
N LYS A 805 -42.81 8.85 15.01
CA LYS A 805 -43.51 9.83 15.84
C LYS A 805 -43.19 9.56 17.31
N LEU A 806 -42.91 10.63 18.07
CA LEU A 806 -42.67 10.59 19.50
C LEU A 806 -43.94 10.34 20.31
#